data_AF-A0A817UVY7-F1
#
_entry.id   AF-A0A817UVY7-F1
#
_cell.length_a   1.000
_cell.length_b   1.000
_cell.length_c   1.000
_cell.angle_alpha   90.00
_cell.angle_beta   90.00
_cell.angle_gamma   90.00
#
_symmetry.space_group_name_H-M   'P 1'
#
loop_
_entity.id
_entity.type
_entity.pdbx_description
1 polymer ?
#
loop_
_entity_poly.entity_id
_entity_poly.type
_entity_poly.pdbx_seq_one_letter_code
_entity_poly.pdbx_strand_id
1 'polypeptide(L)'
;MNDDEFDQVPQILFQDVPSVKYIRFVEALIPVTNDTRAVVCGADSTKVAIVAARVGNGRCLIFGNKRYSDFFLANDPQDQRFIENCRRWLSQEKEAQFESIDDIESMDSVKEKGTILVWNGHHFKSDTFMNDLSAFLKEGGALICGAGAWSWLYFNSGKSLSDFITGRFCDSIGVKVTGNLAGCDDPIPFKPELVKYKNVYNVVQALASEPNNAEYLAIVGSAIKELGNTLPDLSIETLQNMVLNAGSDVIPTKTSPIKNKSCRQRSIGYYVAPGTTIQIDVSEPVGATGWSARIGCHSDDLGNCDQLRRWPCISTCKLLSVTTVEMSSAFGGLLFLESPAVELNSISVSIKNVVLTPAYDIMDPNRDKHWDDLRVRAQGIWADIAGQYIVFNLPSQSVRDLNSAQLDRALRFWDTVVLTHHDLRGTTPVRRERIVCDEQPVTGYMHAGYPIVTHLDITDPKSEYFLLNSDILEKKGFWGVFHEIGHNMQRDWWTFSFAVEVTVNIFSLHAMDVICKIQPWIHSWLEDKIDKAKESIKKGKPFDEWKATAGVSLFIYAQLAREFGWNSYKAVFRQYEETKPNLTSDQEKIDHWITTFSHQVGFNLVPLFKFWGFPISQSTVDGLHDLPIRQISDEFIQTAPDRYQL
;
A
#
# COMPACT_ATOMS: atom_id res chain seq x y z
N MET A 1 -15.39 37.49 -13.21
CA MET A 1 -15.20 36.34 -14.12
C MET A 1 -16.07 35.23 -13.58
N ASN A 2 -17.06 34.78 -14.35
CA ASN A 2 -17.91 33.66 -13.94
C ASN A 2 -17.15 32.33 -14.07
N ASP A 3 -17.77 31.22 -13.67
CA ASP A 3 -17.09 29.92 -13.66
C ASP A 3 -16.80 29.39 -15.07
N ASP A 4 -17.68 29.64 -16.05
CA ASP A 4 -17.47 29.24 -17.46
C ASP A 4 -16.27 29.96 -18.09
N GLU A 5 -16.07 31.23 -17.77
CA GLU A 5 -14.92 32.01 -18.20
C GLU A 5 -13.63 31.55 -17.50
N PHE A 6 -13.73 31.25 -16.20
CA PHE A 6 -12.58 30.78 -15.42
C PHE A 6 -12.12 29.39 -15.86
N ASP A 7 -13.06 28.58 -16.33
CA ASP A 7 -12.84 27.31 -16.97
C ASP A 7 -11.98 27.40 -18.24
N GLN A 8 -11.93 28.54 -18.92
CA GLN A 8 -11.13 28.74 -20.12
C GLN A 8 -9.71 29.24 -19.82
N VAL A 9 -9.36 29.47 -18.55
CA VAL A 9 -8.03 29.98 -18.18
C VAL A 9 -6.87 29.16 -18.74
N PRO A 10 -6.89 27.82 -18.72
CA PRO A 10 -5.81 27.04 -19.34
C PRO A 10 -5.60 27.41 -20.81
N GLN A 11 -6.69 27.53 -21.58
CA GLN A 11 -6.66 27.91 -22.99
C GLN A 11 -6.24 29.38 -23.19
N ILE A 12 -6.63 30.27 -22.29
CA ILE A 12 -6.21 31.68 -22.33
C ILE A 12 -4.71 31.80 -22.10
N LEU A 13 -4.17 31.12 -21.08
CA LEU A 13 -2.75 31.17 -20.73
C LEU A 13 -1.88 30.53 -21.82
N PHE A 14 -2.35 29.43 -22.41
CA PHE A 14 -1.66 28.72 -23.48
C PHE A 14 -2.09 29.12 -24.90
N GLN A 15 -2.78 30.26 -25.07
CA GLN A 15 -3.12 30.75 -26.41
C GLN A 15 -1.86 30.97 -27.24
N ASP A 16 -1.74 30.23 -28.35
CA ASP A 16 -0.58 30.18 -29.23
C ASP A 16 0.74 29.74 -28.54
N VAL A 17 0.62 28.95 -27.47
CA VAL A 17 1.75 28.38 -26.72
C VAL A 17 1.59 26.85 -26.69
N PRO A 18 2.40 26.09 -27.45
CA PRO A 18 2.28 24.62 -27.48
C PRO A 18 2.88 23.93 -26.24
N SER A 19 3.83 24.59 -25.57
CA SER A 19 4.55 24.06 -24.42
C SER A 19 5.20 25.20 -23.64
N VAL A 20 5.49 24.97 -22.36
CA VAL A 20 6.30 25.87 -21.52
C VAL A 20 7.59 25.18 -21.09
N LYS A 21 8.66 25.96 -20.93
CA LYS A 21 9.94 25.44 -20.42
C LYS A 21 9.80 24.60 -19.14
N TYR A 22 10.43 23.43 -19.17
CA TYR A 22 10.53 22.56 -18.02
C TYR A 22 11.66 23.03 -17.10
N ILE A 23 11.34 23.19 -15.82
CA ILE A 23 12.32 23.40 -14.76
C ILE A 23 12.38 22.12 -13.94
N ARG A 24 13.56 21.50 -13.86
CA ARG A 24 13.73 20.23 -13.12
C ARG A 24 13.11 20.26 -11.73
N PHE A 25 12.48 19.14 -11.36
CA PHE A 25 11.77 18.94 -10.09
C PHE A 25 10.50 19.80 -9.98
N VAL A 26 9.65 19.76 -11.01
CA VAL A 26 8.28 20.29 -10.88
C VAL A 26 7.47 19.35 -9.99
N GLU A 27 7.00 19.88 -8.88
CA GLU A 27 6.17 19.20 -7.90
C GLU A 27 4.70 19.23 -8.32
N ALA A 28 3.94 18.21 -7.91
CA ALA A 28 2.52 18.14 -8.18
C ALA A 28 1.75 19.05 -7.21
N LEU A 29 0.74 19.74 -7.76
CA LEU A 29 -0.21 20.57 -7.06
C LEU A 29 -1.59 19.94 -7.15
N ILE A 30 -2.48 20.27 -6.21
CA ILE A 30 -3.86 19.80 -6.21
C ILE A 30 -4.79 21.01 -6.11
N PRO A 31 -5.51 21.37 -7.18
CA PRO A 31 -6.58 22.37 -7.12
C PRO A 31 -7.80 21.77 -6.42
N VAL A 32 -8.19 22.30 -5.26
CA VAL A 32 -9.20 21.69 -4.39
C VAL A 32 -10.58 22.33 -4.55
N THR A 33 -10.65 23.66 -4.63
CA THR A 33 -11.91 24.41 -4.53
C THR A 33 -12.45 24.84 -5.90
N ASN A 34 -13.71 25.28 -5.95
CA ASN A 34 -14.29 25.89 -7.16
C ASN A 34 -13.56 27.17 -7.60
N ASP A 35 -12.71 27.76 -6.76
CA ASP A 35 -11.90 28.93 -7.12
C ASP A 35 -10.51 28.57 -7.65
N THR A 36 -10.24 27.29 -7.92
CA THR A 36 -8.97 26.82 -8.47
C THR A 36 -9.14 26.05 -9.78
N ARG A 37 -8.15 26.13 -10.66
CA ARG A 37 -8.12 25.41 -11.94
C ARG A 37 -6.74 24.84 -12.20
N ALA A 38 -6.67 23.56 -12.53
CA ALA A 38 -5.48 23.01 -13.18
C ALA A 38 -5.24 23.79 -14.48
N VAL A 39 -3.99 24.20 -14.73
CA VAL A 39 -3.58 24.95 -15.92
C VAL A 39 -2.77 24.07 -16.86
N VAL A 40 -1.82 23.31 -16.33
CA VAL A 40 -1.07 22.30 -17.08
C VAL A 40 -0.81 21.09 -16.19
N CYS A 41 -0.88 19.90 -16.79
CA CYS A 41 -0.58 18.63 -16.13
C CYS A 41 0.76 18.08 -16.64
N GLY A 42 1.42 17.29 -15.81
CA GLY A 42 2.62 16.52 -16.14
C GLY A 42 2.25 15.22 -16.86
N ALA A 43 2.56 14.09 -16.24
CA ALA A 43 2.34 12.77 -16.82
C ALA A 43 0.85 12.47 -17.13
N ASP A 44 -0.05 12.85 -16.24
CA ASP A 44 -1.49 12.58 -16.31
C ASP A 44 -2.32 13.64 -15.53
N SER A 45 -3.65 13.52 -15.55
CA SER A 45 -4.59 14.47 -14.91
C SER A 45 -4.52 14.52 -13.38
N THR A 46 -3.83 13.59 -12.72
CA THR A 46 -3.54 13.63 -11.27
C THR A 46 -2.27 14.42 -10.93
N LYS A 47 -1.45 14.76 -11.94
CA LYS A 47 -0.13 15.39 -11.77
C LYS A 47 -0.10 16.83 -12.24
N VAL A 48 -0.88 17.70 -11.59
CA VAL A 48 -0.98 19.12 -12.00
C VAL A 48 0.31 19.87 -11.66
N ALA A 49 0.88 20.60 -12.62
CA ALA A 49 2.14 21.34 -12.47
C ALA A 49 1.93 22.85 -12.26
N ILE A 50 0.85 23.40 -12.80
CA ILE A 50 0.47 24.82 -12.65
C ILE A 50 -1.00 24.88 -12.28
N VAL A 51 -1.33 25.70 -11.28
CA VAL A 51 -2.70 25.96 -10.83
C VAL A 51 -3.00 27.45 -10.90
N ALA A 52 -4.14 27.81 -11.48
CA ALA A 52 -4.71 29.15 -11.39
C ALA A 52 -5.70 29.20 -10.22
N ALA A 53 -5.70 30.31 -9.47
CA ALA A 53 -6.65 30.55 -8.38
C ALA A 53 -7.28 31.94 -8.47
N ARG A 54 -8.55 32.06 -8.09
CA ARG A 54 -9.22 33.32 -7.79
C ARG A 54 -9.23 33.55 -6.29
N VAL A 55 -8.92 34.76 -5.85
CA VAL A 55 -8.91 35.11 -4.43
C VAL A 55 -9.61 36.46 -4.29
N GLY A 56 -10.89 36.44 -3.89
CA GLY A 56 -11.74 37.64 -3.95
C GLY A 56 -11.78 38.20 -5.38
N ASN A 57 -11.33 39.45 -5.58
CA ASN A 57 -11.24 40.07 -6.89
C ASN A 57 -9.88 39.84 -7.61
N GLY A 58 -8.91 39.23 -6.94
CA GLY A 58 -7.56 38.99 -7.44
C GLY A 58 -7.35 37.63 -8.07
N ARG A 59 -6.14 37.43 -8.62
CA ARG A 59 -5.75 36.23 -9.38
C ARG A 59 -4.36 35.75 -9.00
N CYS A 60 -4.19 34.43 -8.90
CA CYS A 60 -2.90 33.81 -8.62
C CYS A 60 -2.55 32.72 -9.64
N LEU A 61 -1.25 32.59 -9.93
CA LEU A 61 -0.68 31.41 -10.57
C LEU A 61 0.31 30.74 -9.61
N ILE A 62 0.08 29.47 -9.32
CA ILE A 62 0.94 28.64 -8.47
C ILE A 62 1.67 27.65 -9.36
N PHE A 63 3.00 27.62 -9.24
CA PHE A 63 3.87 26.74 -10.01
C PHE A 63 4.52 25.71 -9.08
N GLY A 64 4.57 24.45 -9.49
CA GLY A 64 5.23 23.36 -8.74
C GLY A 64 6.75 23.49 -8.61
N ASN A 65 7.36 24.59 -9.04
CA ASN A 65 8.78 24.85 -8.81
C ASN A 65 9.04 26.33 -8.56
N LYS A 66 9.88 26.60 -7.56
CA LYS A 66 10.23 27.96 -7.17
C LYS A 66 10.90 28.78 -8.26
N ARG A 67 11.72 28.17 -9.12
CA ARG A 67 12.51 28.88 -10.13
C ARG A 67 11.67 29.44 -11.28
N TYR A 68 10.36 29.16 -11.32
CA TYR A 68 9.47 29.90 -12.19
C TYR A 68 9.38 31.38 -11.79
N SER A 69 9.73 31.79 -10.56
CA SER A 69 9.87 33.21 -10.20
C SER A 69 10.90 33.92 -11.09
N ASP A 70 12.08 33.31 -11.24
CA ASP A 70 13.20 33.86 -12.01
C ASP A 70 12.82 33.98 -13.49
N PHE A 71 12.04 33.02 -13.98
CA PHE A 71 11.51 32.96 -15.33
C PHE A 71 10.62 34.17 -15.67
N PHE A 72 9.75 34.60 -14.76
CA PHE A 72 8.91 35.80 -14.95
C PHE A 72 9.70 37.09 -14.78
N LEU A 73 10.56 37.18 -13.77
CA LEU A 73 11.34 38.38 -13.46
C LEU A 73 12.39 38.68 -14.55
N ALA A 74 12.96 37.65 -15.17
CA ALA A 74 13.91 37.80 -16.28
C ALA A 74 13.23 37.97 -17.65
N ASN A 75 11.90 37.84 -17.73
CA ASN A 75 11.12 37.84 -18.98
C ASN A 75 11.73 36.89 -20.02
N ASP A 76 11.81 35.59 -19.67
CA ASP A 76 12.52 34.57 -20.46
C ASP A 76 12.15 34.60 -21.95
N PRO A 77 13.13 34.79 -22.87
CA PRO A 77 12.88 34.86 -24.31
C PRO A 77 12.17 33.65 -24.92
N GLN A 78 12.34 32.45 -24.33
CA GLN A 78 11.81 31.21 -24.88
C GLN A 78 10.28 31.11 -24.76
N ASP A 79 9.71 31.76 -23.75
CA ASP A 79 8.29 31.62 -23.39
C ASP A 79 7.60 32.99 -23.26
N GLN A 80 8.09 34.01 -23.96
CA GLN A 80 7.55 35.38 -23.87
C GLN A 80 6.04 35.46 -24.12
N ARG A 81 5.51 34.64 -25.03
CA ARG A 81 4.07 34.59 -25.30
C ARG A 81 3.29 34.10 -24.09
N PHE A 82 3.75 33.02 -23.44
CA PHE A 82 3.14 32.50 -22.23
C PHE A 82 3.21 33.52 -21.08
N ILE A 83 4.37 34.17 -20.91
CA ILE A 83 4.57 35.21 -19.91
C ILE A 83 3.61 36.40 -20.15
N GLU A 84 3.43 36.83 -21.39
CA GLU A 84 2.50 37.91 -21.75
C GLU A 84 1.04 37.50 -21.51
N ASN A 85 0.65 36.27 -21.88
CA ASN A 85 -0.69 35.76 -21.60
C ASN A 85 -0.97 35.73 -20.08
N CYS A 86 0.01 35.28 -19.29
CA CYS A 86 -0.06 35.31 -17.83
C CYS A 86 -0.20 36.75 -17.30
N ARG A 87 0.61 37.69 -17.82
CA ARG A 87 0.56 39.11 -17.43
C ARG A 87 -0.83 39.69 -17.65
N ARG A 88 -1.38 39.54 -18.87
CA ARG A 88 -2.72 40.03 -19.23
C ARG A 88 -3.81 39.40 -18.40
N TRP A 89 -3.74 38.08 -18.17
CA TRP A 89 -4.71 37.39 -17.35
C TRP A 89 -4.64 37.84 -15.88
N LEU A 90 -3.46 37.94 -15.29
CA LEU A 90 -3.28 38.36 -13.90
C LEU A 90 -3.68 39.82 -13.68
N SER A 91 -3.30 40.72 -14.60
CA SER A 91 -3.60 42.15 -14.50
C SER A 91 -5.01 42.54 -14.94
N GLN A 92 -5.77 41.57 -15.47
CA GLN A 92 -7.10 41.80 -16.04
C GLN A 92 -7.05 42.82 -17.19
N GLU A 93 -6.11 42.61 -18.12
CA GLU A 93 -5.84 43.45 -19.30
C GLU A 93 -5.30 44.85 -18.98
N LYS A 94 -4.99 45.16 -17.71
CA LYS A 94 -4.35 46.41 -17.31
C LYS A 94 -2.84 46.33 -17.54
N GLU A 95 -2.22 47.48 -17.77
CA GLU A 95 -0.75 47.56 -17.81
C GLU A 95 -0.17 47.19 -16.43
N ALA A 96 0.75 46.24 -16.42
CA ALA A 96 1.36 45.77 -15.18
C ALA A 96 2.80 45.27 -15.38
N GLN A 97 3.60 45.36 -14.32
CA GLN A 97 4.99 44.89 -14.26
C GLN A 97 5.13 43.80 -13.19
N PHE A 98 6.10 42.90 -13.38
CA PHE A 98 6.44 41.90 -12.37
C PHE A 98 7.40 42.51 -11.33
N GLU A 99 7.11 42.29 -10.06
CA GLU A 99 7.93 42.76 -8.94
C GLU A 99 8.19 41.62 -7.96
N SER A 100 9.47 41.38 -7.64
CA SER A 100 9.81 40.37 -6.63
C SER A 100 9.45 40.87 -5.25
N ILE A 101 8.82 40.00 -4.46
CA ILE A 101 8.57 40.25 -3.05
C ILE A 101 9.48 39.43 -2.14
N ASP A 102 10.50 38.75 -2.66
CA ASP A 102 11.37 37.85 -1.87
C ASP A 102 12.10 38.58 -0.73
N ASP A 103 12.63 39.78 -1.00
CA ASP A 103 13.40 40.60 -0.04
C ASP A 103 12.57 41.70 0.66
N ILE A 104 11.24 41.73 0.45
CA ILE A 104 10.36 42.73 1.06
C ILE A 104 9.80 42.21 2.39
N GLU A 105 9.94 42.99 3.47
CA GLU A 105 9.48 42.61 4.81
C GLU A 105 8.07 43.12 5.19
N SER A 106 7.57 44.15 4.49
CA SER A 106 6.22 44.71 4.68
C SER A 106 5.53 44.99 3.34
N MET A 107 4.23 44.70 3.26
CA MET A 107 3.40 45.02 2.10
C MET A 107 3.27 46.52 1.84
N ASP A 108 3.52 47.38 2.84
CA ASP A 108 3.57 48.85 2.66
C ASP A 108 4.65 49.31 1.66
N SER A 109 5.66 48.46 1.43
CA SER A 109 6.75 48.75 0.50
C SER A 109 6.41 48.38 -0.95
N VAL A 110 5.29 47.72 -1.19
CA VAL A 110 4.84 47.28 -2.51
C VAL A 110 4.08 48.41 -3.20
N LYS A 111 4.35 48.61 -4.49
CA LYS A 111 3.59 49.58 -5.30
C LYS A 111 2.17 49.04 -5.55
N GLU A 112 1.16 49.72 -5.03
CA GLU A 112 -0.24 49.26 -5.10
C GLU A 112 -0.82 49.23 -6.53
N LYS A 113 -0.28 50.01 -7.48
CA LYS A 113 -0.86 50.15 -8.83
C LYS A 113 0.01 49.55 -9.91
N GLY A 114 -0.54 48.57 -10.63
CA GLY A 114 0.08 48.00 -11.83
C GLY A 114 1.21 47.03 -11.53
N THR A 115 1.21 46.39 -10.36
CA THR A 115 2.23 45.39 -9.99
C THR A 115 1.61 44.00 -9.89
N ILE A 116 2.27 43.03 -10.52
CA ILE A 116 2.06 41.60 -10.29
C ILE A 116 3.20 41.13 -9.39
N LEU A 117 2.86 40.65 -8.19
CA LEU A 117 3.85 40.19 -7.23
C LEU A 117 4.39 38.82 -7.66
N VAL A 118 5.69 38.62 -7.51
CA VAL A 118 6.36 37.35 -7.79
C VAL A 118 7.08 36.89 -6.53
N TRP A 119 6.74 35.70 -6.05
CA TRP A 119 7.31 35.11 -4.85
C TRP A 119 7.90 33.74 -5.15
N ASN A 120 9.16 33.53 -4.78
CA ASN A 120 9.82 32.23 -4.90
C ASN A 120 9.26 31.19 -3.91
N GLY A 121 8.51 31.62 -2.89
CA GLY A 121 7.84 30.73 -1.93
C GLY A 121 8.79 30.03 -0.95
N HIS A 122 10.08 30.36 -0.92
CA HIS A 122 11.04 29.84 0.06
C HIS A 122 11.46 30.89 1.09
N HIS A 123 11.35 32.17 0.73
CA HIS A 123 11.67 33.29 1.62
C HIS A 123 10.62 33.40 2.72
N PHE A 124 11.07 33.46 3.98
CA PHE A 124 10.21 33.62 5.14
C PHE A 124 9.44 34.95 5.05
N LYS A 125 8.16 34.90 5.41
CA LYS A 125 7.28 36.07 5.58
C LYS A 125 6.61 35.98 6.95
N SER A 126 6.42 37.12 7.60
CA SER A 126 5.68 37.16 8.87
C SER A 126 4.20 36.87 8.64
N ASP A 127 3.49 36.43 9.68
CA ASP A 127 2.03 36.22 9.58
C ASP A 127 1.30 37.51 9.20
N THR A 128 1.77 38.67 9.68
CA THR A 128 1.25 39.99 9.27
C THR A 128 1.39 40.18 7.76
N PHE A 129 2.58 39.95 7.20
CA PHE A 129 2.80 40.04 5.76
C PHE A 129 1.87 39.11 4.97
N MET A 130 1.69 37.87 5.44
CA MET A 130 0.83 36.90 4.76
C MET A 130 -0.65 37.30 4.81
N ASN A 131 -1.09 37.93 5.91
CA ASN A 131 -2.44 38.48 6.03
C ASN A 131 -2.64 39.67 5.08
N ASP A 132 -1.66 40.57 5.00
CA ASP A 132 -1.71 41.74 4.11
C ASP A 132 -1.66 41.32 2.64
N LEU A 133 -0.84 40.32 2.29
CA LEU A 133 -0.82 39.72 0.96
C LEU A 133 -2.18 39.11 0.61
N SER A 134 -2.82 38.44 1.57
CA SER A 134 -4.16 37.88 1.37
C SER A 134 -5.22 38.98 1.17
N ALA A 135 -5.09 40.11 1.87
CA ALA A 135 -5.97 41.27 1.68
C ALA A 135 -5.76 41.92 0.30
N PHE A 136 -4.50 42.17 -0.08
CA PHE A 136 -4.12 42.67 -1.41
C PHE A 136 -4.72 41.82 -2.53
N LEU A 137 -4.63 40.50 -2.42
CA LEU A 137 -5.24 39.59 -3.39
C LEU A 137 -6.76 39.75 -3.41
N LYS A 138 -7.43 39.71 -2.25
CA LYS A 138 -8.90 39.88 -2.16
C LYS A 138 -9.40 41.18 -2.80
N GLU A 139 -8.61 42.25 -2.73
CA GLU A 139 -8.94 43.57 -3.28
C GLU A 139 -8.72 43.69 -4.80
N GLY A 140 -8.09 42.72 -5.45
CA GLY A 140 -7.86 42.72 -6.90
C GLY A 140 -6.40 42.57 -7.31
N GLY A 141 -5.50 42.36 -6.36
CA GLY A 141 -4.08 42.13 -6.60
C GLY A 141 -3.79 40.84 -7.36
N ALA A 142 -2.54 40.72 -7.83
CA ALA A 142 -2.06 39.58 -8.60
C ALA A 142 -0.78 38.99 -8.03
N LEU A 143 -0.68 37.65 -8.04
CA LEU A 143 0.49 36.93 -7.52
C LEU A 143 0.90 35.77 -8.44
N ILE A 144 2.21 35.63 -8.63
CA ILE A 144 2.86 34.41 -9.09
C ILE A 144 3.64 33.84 -7.92
N CYS A 145 3.38 32.59 -7.56
CA CYS A 145 4.08 31.92 -6.47
C CYS A 145 4.66 30.59 -6.93
N GLY A 146 5.93 30.36 -6.61
CA GLY A 146 6.56 29.06 -6.77
C GLY A 146 6.47 28.23 -5.49
N ALA A 147 5.95 27.02 -5.59
CA ALA A 147 5.73 26.11 -4.46
C ALA A 147 6.62 24.87 -4.61
N GLY A 148 7.89 24.98 -4.17
CA GLY A 148 8.84 23.86 -4.16
C GLY A 148 8.96 23.20 -2.78
N ALA A 149 7.92 22.54 -2.29
CA ALA A 149 7.88 21.88 -0.99
C ALA A 149 8.86 20.72 -0.82
N TRP A 150 9.04 19.84 -1.82
CA TRP A 150 10.04 18.77 -1.77
C TRP A 150 11.44 19.34 -1.55
N SER A 151 11.81 20.37 -2.33
CA SER A 151 13.12 21.00 -2.18
C SER A 151 13.25 21.70 -0.82
N TRP A 152 12.17 22.25 -0.27
CA TRP A 152 12.16 22.84 1.06
C TRP A 152 12.36 21.79 2.16
N LEU A 153 11.61 20.69 2.10
CA LEU A 153 11.71 19.57 3.05
C LEU A 153 13.11 18.97 3.05
N TYR A 154 13.73 18.84 1.88
CA TYR A 154 15.10 18.34 1.74
C TYR A 154 16.12 19.15 2.55
N PHE A 155 15.98 20.48 2.58
CA PHE A 155 16.88 21.36 3.34
C PHE A 155 16.41 21.61 4.79
N ASN A 156 15.23 21.16 5.18
CA ASN A 156 14.62 21.40 6.50
C ASN A 156 14.30 20.08 7.22
N SER A 157 15.34 19.30 7.53
CA SER A 157 15.22 18.02 8.23
C SER A 157 14.41 18.13 9.53
N GLY A 158 13.45 17.22 9.72
CA GLY A 158 12.55 17.19 10.88
C GLY A 158 11.36 18.13 10.78
N LYS A 159 11.23 18.90 9.71
CA LYS A 159 10.03 19.67 9.37
C LYS A 159 9.10 18.87 8.46
N SER A 160 7.85 19.30 8.42
CA SER A 160 6.76 18.71 7.64
C SER A 160 6.13 19.74 6.70
N LEU A 161 5.24 19.33 5.80
CA LEU A 161 4.53 20.25 4.91
C LEU A 161 3.73 21.31 5.69
N SER A 162 3.26 21.02 6.91
CA SER A 162 2.56 22.02 7.74
C SER A 162 3.48 23.14 8.24
N ASP A 163 4.79 22.87 8.33
CA ASP A 163 5.78 23.90 8.66
C ASP A 163 6.09 24.82 7.47
N PHE A 164 5.82 24.36 6.24
CA PHE A 164 6.10 25.10 5.01
C PHE A 164 5.09 26.24 4.83
N ILE A 165 5.55 27.49 5.01
CA ILE A 165 4.69 28.69 4.99
C ILE A 165 3.92 28.87 3.68
N THR A 166 4.57 28.57 2.56
CA THR A 166 3.95 28.63 1.23
C THR A 166 2.89 27.55 1.05
N GLY A 167 3.08 26.38 1.67
CA GLY A 167 2.05 25.36 1.76
C GLY A 167 0.80 25.90 2.46
N ARG A 168 0.96 26.54 3.63
CA ARG A 168 -0.17 27.16 4.37
C ARG A 168 -0.86 28.28 3.59
N PHE A 169 -0.11 29.05 2.81
CA PHE A 169 -0.69 30.05 1.92
C PHE A 169 -1.46 29.43 0.76
N CYS A 170 -0.89 28.43 0.10
CA CYS A 170 -1.58 27.72 -0.97
C CYS A 170 -2.89 27.12 -0.44
N ASP A 171 -2.86 26.54 0.77
CA ASP A 171 -4.03 26.00 1.44
C ASP A 171 -5.15 27.04 1.60
N SER A 172 -4.80 28.27 2.00
CA SER A 172 -5.78 29.34 2.22
C SER A 172 -6.45 29.85 0.95
N ILE A 173 -5.85 29.58 -0.22
CA ILE A 173 -6.39 29.91 -1.55
C ILE A 173 -6.92 28.68 -2.30
N GLY A 174 -7.02 27.53 -1.63
CA GLY A 174 -7.62 26.30 -2.18
C GLY A 174 -6.68 25.45 -3.05
N VAL A 175 -5.37 25.68 -2.99
CA VAL A 175 -4.34 24.91 -3.71
C VAL A 175 -3.51 24.11 -2.73
N LYS A 176 -3.30 22.83 -2.99
CA LYS A 176 -2.50 21.96 -2.12
C LYS A 176 -1.18 21.60 -2.77
N VAL A 177 -0.09 21.81 -2.04
CA VAL A 177 1.27 21.48 -2.49
C VAL A 177 1.60 20.08 -2.00
N THR A 178 2.01 19.20 -2.91
CA THR A 178 2.38 17.82 -2.56
C THR A 178 3.88 17.67 -2.39
N GLY A 179 4.32 16.56 -1.76
CA GLY A 179 5.74 16.18 -1.74
C GLY A 179 6.21 15.41 -2.99
N ASN A 180 5.32 15.20 -3.96
CA ASN A 180 5.55 14.33 -5.12
C ASN A 180 5.85 15.15 -6.38
N LEU A 181 6.60 14.57 -7.32
CA LEU A 181 6.86 15.18 -8.61
C LEU A 181 5.66 15.02 -9.56
N ALA A 182 5.44 16.02 -10.41
CA ALA A 182 4.42 15.97 -11.47
C ALA A 182 4.85 15.10 -12.68
N GLY A 183 6.14 14.79 -12.81
CA GLY A 183 6.65 13.93 -13.89
C GLY A 183 6.43 14.54 -15.28
N CYS A 184 6.89 15.77 -15.50
CA CYS A 184 6.68 16.50 -16.75
C CYS A 184 7.70 16.14 -17.84
N ASP A 185 7.25 16.21 -19.10
CA ASP A 185 8.10 16.22 -20.29
C ASP A 185 8.93 17.53 -20.37
N ASP A 186 10.02 17.52 -21.16
CA ASP A 186 10.87 18.69 -21.42
C ASP A 186 10.88 19.04 -22.92
N PRO A 187 10.23 20.14 -23.35
CA PRO A 187 9.44 21.10 -22.56
C PRO A 187 8.07 20.53 -22.14
N ILE A 188 7.38 21.18 -21.18
CA ILE A 188 6.07 20.73 -20.68
C ILE A 188 4.98 21.05 -21.71
N PRO A 189 4.37 20.06 -22.38
CA PRO A 189 3.36 20.31 -23.41
C PRO A 189 2.02 20.75 -22.82
N PHE A 190 1.30 21.59 -23.55
CA PHE A 190 -0.10 21.89 -23.24
C PHE A 190 -1.01 20.78 -23.78
N LYS A 191 -1.59 19.99 -22.86
CA LYS A 191 -2.49 18.87 -23.14
C LYS A 191 -3.90 19.21 -22.62
N PRO A 192 -4.74 19.94 -23.38
CA PRO A 192 -6.03 20.44 -22.91
C PRO A 192 -6.99 19.33 -22.47
N GLU A 193 -6.85 18.12 -23.00
CA GLU A 193 -7.60 16.92 -22.61
C GLU A 193 -7.34 16.48 -21.17
N LEU A 194 -6.11 16.64 -20.66
CA LEU A 194 -5.76 16.31 -19.28
C LEU A 194 -6.24 17.37 -18.29
N VAL A 195 -6.54 18.57 -18.78
CA VAL A 195 -7.01 19.71 -17.98
C VAL A 195 -8.56 19.77 -17.97
N LYS A 196 -9.24 18.79 -18.58
CA LYS A 196 -10.69 18.82 -18.82
C LYS A 196 -11.53 18.86 -17.54
N TYR A 197 -11.04 18.31 -16.42
CA TYR A 197 -11.71 18.33 -15.12
C TYR A 197 -10.85 19.07 -14.08
N LYS A 198 -11.24 20.31 -13.82
CA LYS A 198 -10.28 21.36 -13.48
C LYS A 198 -9.97 21.51 -11.99
N ASN A 199 -10.61 20.76 -11.10
CA ASN A 199 -10.32 20.71 -9.66
C ASN A 199 -11.06 19.55 -8.98
N VAL A 200 -10.66 19.22 -7.74
CA VAL A 200 -11.29 18.15 -6.95
C VAL A 200 -12.77 18.42 -6.71
N TYR A 201 -13.16 19.66 -6.42
CA TYR A 201 -14.56 20.05 -6.21
C TYR A 201 -15.48 19.63 -7.39
N ASN A 202 -15.14 20.02 -8.61
CA ASN A 202 -15.88 19.73 -9.83
C ASN A 202 -15.91 18.23 -10.12
N VAL A 203 -14.79 17.54 -9.89
CA VAL A 203 -14.71 16.09 -10.07
C VAL A 203 -15.65 15.38 -9.10
N VAL A 204 -15.73 15.82 -7.85
CA VAL A 204 -16.68 15.22 -6.91
C VAL A 204 -18.13 15.51 -7.29
N GLN A 205 -18.46 16.72 -7.76
CA GLN A 205 -19.79 17.00 -8.29
C GLN A 205 -20.13 16.09 -9.49
N ALA A 206 -19.16 15.86 -10.38
CA ALA A 206 -19.35 14.98 -11.54
C ALA A 206 -19.51 13.50 -11.15
N LEU A 207 -18.84 13.03 -10.09
CA LEU A 207 -19.01 11.68 -9.55
C LEU A 207 -20.45 11.39 -9.10
N ALA A 208 -21.24 12.40 -8.75
CA ALA A 208 -22.67 12.18 -8.44
C ALA A 208 -23.46 11.67 -9.65
N SER A 209 -23.06 12.05 -10.87
CA SER A 209 -23.70 11.61 -12.12
C SER A 209 -22.96 10.43 -12.78
N GLU A 210 -21.65 10.32 -12.55
CA GLU A 210 -20.79 9.27 -13.12
C GLU A 210 -19.97 8.56 -12.01
N PRO A 211 -20.61 7.79 -11.11
CA PRO A 211 -19.96 7.27 -9.89
C PRO A 211 -18.84 6.26 -10.15
N ASN A 212 -18.77 5.69 -11.35
CA ASN A 212 -17.78 4.68 -11.75
C ASN A 212 -16.72 5.23 -12.72
N ASN A 213 -16.64 6.55 -12.92
CA ASN A 213 -15.64 7.14 -13.80
C ASN A 213 -14.24 6.98 -13.17
N ALA A 214 -13.42 6.13 -13.76
CA ALA A 214 -12.11 5.76 -13.21
C ALA A 214 -11.15 6.96 -13.10
N GLU A 215 -11.20 7.91 -14.05
CA GLU A 215 -10.39 9.12 -14.01
C GLU A 215 -10.81 10.01 -12.83
N TYR A 216 -12.12 10.18 -12.61
CA TYR A 216 -12.61 10.97 -11.48
C TYR A 216 -12.22 10.35 -10.15
N LEU A 217 -12.42 9.03 -10.01
CA LEU A 217 -12.03 8.29 -8.80
C LEU A 217 -10.52 8.37 -8.54
N ALA A 218 -9.68 8.37 -9.58
CA ALA A 218 -8.23 8.54 -9.45
C ALA A 218 -7.86 9.95 -8.97
N ILE A 219 -8.49 11.01 -9.52
CA ILE A 219 -8.24 12.40 -9.11
C ILE A 219 -8.62 12.61 -7.64
N VAL A 220 -9.83 12.21 -7.23
CA VAL A 220 -10.27 12.38 -5.83
C VAL A 220 -9.52 11.40 -4.91
N GLY A 221 -9.16 10.20 -5.40
CA GLY A 221 -8.23 9.25 -4.78
C GLY A 221 -6.91 9.88 -4.38
N SER A 222 -6.23 10.47 -5.36
CA SER A 222 -4.96 11.16 -5.15
C SER A 222 -5.12 12.35 -4.22
N ALA A 223 -6.23 13.10 -4.33
CA ALA A 223 -6.51 14.20 -3.43
C ALA A 223 -6.70 13.71 -1.99
N ILE A 224 -7.52 12.69 -1.75
CA ILE A 224 -7.74 12.14 -0.41
C ILE A 224 -6.42 11.65 0.22
N LYS A 225 -5.58 10.98 -0.56
CA LYS A 225 -4.26 10.49 -0.13
C LYS A 225 -3.36 11.62 0.36
N GLU A 226 -3.26 12.71 -0.40
CA GLU A 226 -2.38 13.84 -0.09
C GLU A 226 -2.98 14.79 0.96
N LEU A 227 -4.32 14.87 1.04
CA LEU A 227 -5.06 15.75 1.95
C LEU A 227 -5.43 15.09 3.28
N GLY A 228 -5.19 13.78 3.44
CA GLY A 228 -5.53 13.05 4.66
C GLY A 228 -7.01 13.19 5.06
N ASN A 229 -7.93 13.12 4.08
CA ASN A 229 -9.38 13.30 4.22
C ASN A 229 -9.90 14.72 4.55
N THR A 230 -9.11 15.79 4.36
CA THR A 230 -9.54 17.18 4.64
C THR A 230 -10.21 17.89 3.46
N LEU A 231 -11.06 17.22 2.70
CA LEU A 231 -11.84 17.89 1.64
C LEU A 231 -12.90 18.81 2.29
N PRO A 232 -12.89 20.13 2.02
CA PRO A 232 -13.94 21.01 2.52
C PRO A 232 -15.26 20.74 1.77
N ASP A 233 -16.34 20.61 2.55
CA ASP A 233 -17.75 20.69 2.14
C ASP A 233 -18.19 19.84 0.94
N LEU A 234 -18.15 18.52 1.12
CA LEU A 234 -18.98 17.59 0.36
C LEU A 234 -19.93 16.90 1.33
N SER A 235 -21.24 17.08 1.11
CA SER A 235 -22.30 16.83 2.08
C SER A 235 -22.22 15.43 2.69
N ILE A 236 -21.83 15.42 3.97
CA ILE A 236 -21.76 14.32 4.94
C ILE A 236 -23.16 13.70 5.23
N GLU A 237 -24.22 14.29 4.68
CA GLU A 237 -25.62 14.00 5.02
C GLU A 237 -26.06 12.54 4.72
N THR A 238 -25.45 11.88 3.73
CA THR A 238 -25.68 10.46 3.44
C THR A 238 -24.99 9.51 4.44
N LEU A 239 -23.90 9.95 5.08
CA LEU A 239 -23.15 9.20 6.10
C LEU A 239 -23.66 9.45 7.52
N GLN A 240 -24.21 10.65 7.78
CA GLN A 240 -24.77 11.06 9.08
C GLN A 240 -25.95 10.21 9.55
N ASN A 241 -26.72 9.61 8.64
CA ASN A 241 -27.86 8.77 9.01
C ASN A 241 -27.50 7.39 9.59
N MET A 242 -26.20 7.07 9.71
CA MET A 242 -25.71 5.87 10.42
C MET A 242 -25.02 6.15 11.77
N VAL A 243 -24.92 7.42 12.20
CA VAL A 243 -24.06 7.83 13.35
C VAL A 243 -24.82 7.95 14.69
N LEU A 244 -26.12 7.69 14.73
CA LEU A 244 -26.88 7.73 15.99
C LEU A 244 -26.76 6.41 16.76
N ASN A 245 -25.64 6.24 17.48
CA ASN A 245 -25.49 5.60 18.80
C ASN A 245 -24.02 5.20 19.06
N ALA A 246 -23.10 6.16 19.14
CA ALA A 246 -21.73 5.88 19.60
C ALA A 246 -21.76 5.46 21.07
N GLY A 247 -21.52 4.17 21.31
CA GLY A 247 -21.48 3.56 22.65
C GLY A 247 -20.22 3.96 23.44
N SER A 248 -20.36 3.92 24.76
CA SER A 248 -19.39 4.35 25.78
C SER A 248 -17.94 3.93 25.55
N ASP A 249 -17.05 4.90 25.78
CA ASP A 249 -15.59 4.75 25.83
C ASP A 249 -15.17 3.60 26.76
N VAL A 250 -14.38 2.66 26.23
CA VAL A 250 -13.50 1.81 27.04
C VAL A 250 -12.07 2.17 26.64
N ILE A 251 -11.33 2.72 27.59
CA ILE A 251 -9.99 3.26 27.38
C ILE A 251 -8.98 2.26 27.95
N PRO A 252 -7.98 1.80 27.18
CA PRO A 252 -6.79 1.20 27.76
C PRO A 252 -6.14 2.19 28.74
N THR A 253 -6.17 1.88 30.03
CA THR A 253 -5.67 2.77 31.09
C THR A 253 -4.19 2.51 31.38
N LYS A 254 -3.55 3.39 32.18
CA LYS A 254 -2.21 3.16 32.73
C LYS A 254 -2.06 1.80 33.45
N THR A 255 -3.16 1.23 33.97
CA THR A 255 -3.14 -0.08 34.66
C THR A 255 -3.28 -1.28 33.71
N SER A 256 -3.67 -1.06 32.45
CA SER A 256 -3.73 -2.09 31.39
C SER A 256 -3.07 -1.58 30.09
N PRO A 257 -1.74 -1.31 30.11
CA PRO A 257 -1.04 -0.75 28.97
C PRO A 257 -0.95 -1.74 27.80
N ILE A 258 -0.80 -1.20 26.59
CA ILE A 258 -0.65 -1.98 25.37
C ILE A 258 0.80 -2.47 25.28
N LYS A 259 1.08 -3.66 25.83
CA LYS A 259 2.44 -4.28 25.91
C LYS A 259 2.86 -4.97 24.61
N ASN A 260 4.10 -4.78 24.14
CA ASN A 260 4.64 -5.41 22.92
C ASN A 260 5.72 -6.47 23.23
N LYS A 261 5.71 -7.59 22.49
CA LYS A 261 6.86 -8.50 22.35
C LYS A 261 7.19 -8.89 20.90
N SER A 262 6.44 -8.35 19.91
CA SER A 262 6.73 -8.30 18.46
C SER A 262 5.43 -8.26 17.63
N CYS A 263 4.85 -7.07 17.41
CA CYS A 263 3.79 -6.89 16.41
C CYS A 263 3.76 -5.44 15.87
N ARG A 264 3.83 -5.28 14.54
CA ARG A 264 3.83 -3.96 13.86
C ARG A 264 2.44 -3.37 13.62
N GLN A 265 1.35 -4.13 13.77
CA GLN A 265 -0.03 -3.62 13.68
C GLN A 265 -0.93 -4.38 14.65
N ARG A 266 -1.36 -3.72 15.72
CA ARG A 266 -2.14 -4.30 16.80
C ARG A 266 -3.60 -3.87 16.70
N SER A 267 -4.48 -4.87 16.66
CA SER A 267 -5.91 -4.66 16.81
C SER A 267 -6.23 -4.28 18.26
N ILE A 268 -7.08 -3.28 18.44
CA ILE A 268 -7.44 -2.78 19.78
C ILE A 268 -8.93 -2.94 20.10
N GLY A 269 -9.71 -3.60 19.22
CA GLY A 269 -11.13 -3.94 19.46
C GLY A 269 -12.13 -2.83 19.12
N TYR A 270 -11.67 -1.75 18.49
CA TYR A 270 -12.50 -0.58 18.16
C TYR A 270 -12.65 -0.38 16.65
N TYR A 271 -13.74 0.27 16.30
CA TYR A 271 -14.11 0.67 14.95
C TYR A 271 -14.42 2.16 14.93
N VAL A 272 -13.96 2.86 13.90
CA VAL A 272 -14.29 4.26 13.65
C VAL A 272 -15.44 4.30 12.66
N ALA A 273 -16.54 4.94 13.05
CA ALA A 273 -17.68 5.13 12.15
C ALA A 273 -17.27 6.05 10.97
N PRO A 274 -17.82 5.82 9.76
CA PRO A 274 -17.55 6.67 8.59
C PRO A 274 -17.83 8.16 8.87
N GLY A 275 -16.88 9.02 8.49
CA GLY A 275 -16.99 10.48 8.66
C GLY A 275 -16.75 10.99 10.08
N THR A 276 -16.56 10.11 11.07
CA THR A 276 -16.31 10.51 12.46
C THR A 276 -14.85 10.88 12.69
N THR A 277 -14.62 12.00 13.37
CA THR A 277 -13.31 12.37 13.92
C THR A 277 -13.14 11.75 15.30
N ILE A 278 -12.09 10.95 15.46
CA ILE A 278 -11.65 10.40 16.74
C ILE A 278 -10.51 11.24 17.32
N GLN A 279 -10.44 11.26 18.64
CA GLN A 279 -9.36 11.87 19.40
C GLN A 279 -8.58 10.78 20.12
N ILE A 280 -7.26 10.75 19.95
CA ILE A 280 -6.33 9.84 20.60
C ILE A 280 -5.40 10.66 21.50
N ASP A 281 -5.55 10.52 22.82
CA ASP A 281 -4.69 11.16 23.81
C ASP A 281 -3.61 10.18 24.28
N VAL A 282 -2.34 10.52 24.03
CA VAL A 282 -1.16 9.73 24.41
C VAL A 282 -0.68 10.16 25.80
N SER A 283 -0.69 9.23 26.76
CA SER A 283 -0.35 9.54 28.16
C SER A 283 1.12 9.94 28.35
N GLU A 284 2.04 9.38 27.54
CA GLU A 284 3.49 9.65 27.60
C GLU A 284 4.06 9.75 26.16
N PRO A 285 4.04 10.95 25.55
CA PRO A 285 4.39 11.12 24.12
C PRO A 285 5.79 10.66 23.76
N VAL A 286 6.78 10.82 24.65
CA VAL A 286 8.16 10.34 24.44
C VAL A 286 8.20 8.82 24.22
N GLY A 287 7.36 8.07 24.93
CA GLY A 287 7.23 6.62 24.79
C GLY A 287 6.50 6.16 23.53
N ALA A 288 5.78 7.07 22.86
CA ALA A 288 5.05 6.81 21.61
C ALA A 288 5.83 7.21 20.35
N THR A 289 7.08 7.64 20.47
CA THR A 289 7.94 7.96 19.33
C THR A 289 7.96 6.80 18.32
N GLY A 290 7.56 7.08 17.08
CA GLY A 290 7.50 6.10 15.99
C GLY A 290 6.24 5.23 15.94
N TRP A 291 5.31 5.38 16.88
CA TRP A 291 3.99 4.73 16.79
C TRP A 291 3.06 5.49 15.83
N SER A 292 2.16 4.75 15.18
CA SER A 292 1.06 5.31 14.40
C SER A 292 -0.28 4.68 14.79
N ALA A 293 -1.37 5.39 14.50
CA ALA A 293 -2.72 4.87 14.52
C ALA A 293 -3.24 4.73 13.09
N ARG A 294 -3.88 3.60 12.77
CA ARG A 294 -4.51 3.33 11.47
C ARG A 294 -6.00 3.08 11.62
N ILE A 295 -6.81 3.70 10.76
CA ILE A 295 -8.21 3.33 10.50
C ILE A 295 -8.26 2.53 9.21
N GLY A 296 -8.91 1.37 9.23
CA GLY A 296 -9.05 0.45 8.09
C GLY A 296 -7.99 -0.65 8.10
N CYS A 297 -8.41 -1.89 7.85
CA CYS A 297 -7.50 -3.05 7.81
C CYS A 297 -6.74 -3.18 6.49
N HIS A 298 -7.23 -2.57 5.42
CA HIS A 298 -6.68 -2.64 4.07
C HIS A 298 -5.33 -1.92 3.94
N SER A 299 -4.43 -2.49 3.13
CA SER A 299 -3.12 -1.92 2.78
C SER A 299 -3.02 -1.45 1.34
N ASP A 300 -3.88 -1.96 0.47
CA ASP A 300 -3.74 -1.81 -0.98
C ASP A 300 -4.17 -0.42 -1.45
N ASP A 301 -3.31 0.16 -2.30
CA ASP A 301 -3.57 1.39 -3.05
C ASP A 301 -3.81 1.02 -4.52
N LEU A 302 -5.08 1.14 -4.94
CA LEU A 302 -5.49 0.78 -6.30
C LEU A 302 -5.30 1.92 -7.31
N GLY A 303 -4.57 2.99 -6.96
CA GLY A 303 -4.46 4.20 -7.79
C GLY A 303 -3.86 3.98 -9.18
N ASN A 304 -3.17 2.86 -9.40
CA ASN A 304 -2.60 2.46 -10.69
C ASN A 304 -3.38 1.32 -11.39
N CYS A 305 -4.54 0.92 -10.87
CA CYS A 305 -5.35 -0.13 -11.48
C CYS A 305 -6.24 0.44 -12.59
N ASP A 306 -6.33 -0.27 -13.72
CA ASP A 306 -7.12 0.15 -14.88
C ASP A 306 -8.63 0.23 -14.60
N GLN A 307 -9.12 -0.56 -13.64
CA GLN A 307 -10.52 -0.59 -13.22
C GLN A 307 -10.61 -0.60 -11.70
N LEU A 308 -11.56 0.17 -11.15
CA LEU A 308 -11.79 0.30 -9.73
C LEU A 308 -13.18 -0.25 -9.35
N ARG A 309 -13.22 -1.21 -8.45
CA ARG A 309 -14.43 -1.76 -7.81
C ARG A 309 -14.68 -1.17 -6.42
N ARG A 310 -13.65 -0.56 -5.84
CA ARG A 310 -13.72 0.25 -4.63
C ARG A 310 -12.80 1.46 -4.74
N TRP A 311 -12.92 2.37 -3.80
CA TRP A 311 -12.02 3.51 -3.66
C TRP A 311 -10.55 3.06 -3.57
N PRO A 312 -9.61 3.78 -4.23
CA PRO A 312 -8.21 3.33 -4.32
C PRO A 312 -7.53 3.07 -2.99
N CYS A 313 -7.67 4.00 -2.05
CA CYS A 313 -7.17 3.88 -0.69
C CYS A 313 -8.30 4.12 0.30
N ILE A 314 -8.56 3.12 1.16
CA ILE A 314 -9.64 3.15 2.16
C ILE A 314 -9.11 2.99 3.59
N SER A 315 -7.80 3.22 3.78
CA SER A 315 -7.19 3.29 5.10
C SER A 315 -6.56 4.65 5.35
N THR A 316 -6.46 5.04 6.62
CA THR A 316 -5.88 6.32 7.03
C THR A 316 -4.92 6.06 8.17
N CYS A 317 -3.70 6.59 8.09
CA CYS A 317 -2.66 6.41 9.10
C CYS A 317 -2.13 7.77 9.57
N LYS A 318 -1.93 7.93 10.89
CA LYS A 318 -1.29 9.13 11.49
C LYS A 318 -0.31 8.73 12.58
N LEU A 319 0.81 9.46 12.66
CA LEU A 319 1.80 9.30 13.73
C LEU A 319 1.28 9.80 15.08
N LEU A 320 1.66 9.11 16.16
CA LEU A 320 1.35 9.45 17.55
C LEU A 320 2.46 10.30 18.18
N SER A 321 2.85 11.39 17.51
CA SER A 321 4.02 12.22 17.86
C SER A 321 3.75 13.34 18.87
N VAL A 322 2.49 13.55 19.26
CA VAL A 322 2.05 14.62 20.17
C VAL A 322 1.05 14.08 21.20
N THR A 323 0.76 14.87 22.23
CA THR A 323 -0.15 14.47 23.32
C THR A 323 -1.56 14.13 22.87
N THR A 324 -2.10 14.83 21.87
CA THR A 324 -3.46 14.62 21.36
C THR A 324 -3.42 14.59 19.84
N VAL A 325 -3.90 13.49 19.25
CA VAL A 325 -3.97 13.28 17.80
C VAL A 325 -5.42 13.13 17.39
N GLU A 326 -5.87 13.96 16.46
CA GLU A 326 -7.17 13.81 15.82
C GLU A 326 -7.03 13.12 14.47
N MET A 327 -7.91 12.16 14.18
CA MET A 327 -7.95 11.49 12.88
C MET A 327 -9.37 11.10 12.50
N SER A 328 -9.65 11.06 11.21
CA SER A 328 -10.94 10.68 10.64
C SER A 328 -10.74 9.83 9.40
N SER A 329 -11.76 9.05 9.04
CA SER A 329 -11.81 8.29 7.79
C SER A 329 -13.17 8.49 7.15
N ALA A 330 -13.21 8.84 5.86
CA ALA A 330 -14.45 8.91 5.10
C ALA A 330 -15.21 7.58 5.08
N PHE A 331 -14.48 6.46 5.15
CA PHE A 331 -15.02 5.10 5.06
C PHE A 331 -15.20 4.43 6.43
N GLY A 332 -14.67 5.04 7.49
CA GLY A 332 -14.52 4.36 8.78
C GLY A 332 -13.55 3.19 8.70
N GLY A 333 -13.56 2.30 9.68
CA GLY A 333 -12.73 1.10 9.68
C GLY A 333 -12.29 0.63 11.06
N LEU A 334 -11.74 -0.58 11.12
CA LEU A 334 -11.05 -1.07 12.32
C LEU A 334 -9.92 -0.13 12.70
N LEU A 335 -9.79 0.17 13.99
CA LEU A 335 -8.71 0.99 14.53
C LEU A 335 -7.55 0.10 14.99
N PHE A 336 -6.34 0.45 14.57
CA PHE A 336 -5.10 -0.24 14.90
C PHE A 336 -4.08 0.72 15.48
N LEU A 337 -3.21 0.19 16.35
CA LEU A 337 -1.98 0.87 16.74
C LEU A 337 -0.78 0.11 16.15
N GLU A 338 0.06 0.84 15.45
CA GLU A 338 1.21 0.31 14.74
C GLU A 338 2.48 0.71 15.49
N SER A 339 3.27 -0.29 15.90
CA SER A 339 4.53 -0.03 16.60
C SER A 339 5.66 0.17 15.58
N PRO A 340 6.67 1.00 15.91
CA PRO A 340 7.89 1.03 15.13
C PRO A 340 8.53 -0.36 15.11
N ALA A 341 9.27 -0.65 14.05
CA ALA A 341 10.04 -1.87 13.92
C ALA A 341 11.21 -1.81 14.90
N VAL A 342 11.25 -2.73 15.87
CA VAL A 342 12.26 -2.97 16.93
C VAL A 342 11.67 -2.76 18.32
N GLU A 343 11.93 -3.69 19.24
CA GLU A 343 11.40 -3.72 20.60
C GLU A 343 11.54 -2.39 21.34
N LEU A 344 10.42 -1.68 21.52
CA LEU A 344 10.32 -0.54 22.42
C LEU A 344 8.92 -0.49 23.05
N ASN A 345 8.92 -0.24 24.35
CA ASN A 345 7.94 0.36 25.26
C ASN A 345 6.44 0.14 24.98
N SER A 346 5.70 -0.23 26.03
CA SER A 346 4.24 -0.15 26.01
C SER A 346 3.77 1.29 25.97
N ILE A 347 2.74 1.57 25.18
CA ILE A 347 2.05 2.87 25.20
C ILE A 347 0.72 2.77 25.95
N SER A 348 0.27 3.90 26.49
CA SER A 348 -1.05 4.07 27.09
C SER A 348 -1.75 5.21 26.37
N VAL A 349 -2.94 4.94 25.82
CA VAL A 349 -3.72 5.88 25.01
C VAL A 349 -5.17 5.90 25.46
N SER A 350 -5.77 7.08 25.45
CA SER A 350 -7.22 7.27 25.58
C SER A 350 -7.79 7.60 24.22
N ILE A 351 -8.90 6.96 23.84
CA ILE A 351 -9.51 7.13 22.53
C ILE A 351 -10.98 7.47 22.72
N LYS A 352 -11.43 8.52 22.05
CA LYS A 352 -12.83 8.99 22.08
C LYS A 352 -13.49 8.83 20.71
N ASN A 353 -14.81 8.78 20.70
CA ASN A 353 -15.67 8.71 19.51
C ASN A 353 -15.47 7.44 18.68
N VAL A 354 -15.18 6.32 19.34
CA VAL A 354 -15.07 5.00 18.73
C VAL A 354 -16.25 4.13 19.13
N VAL A 355 -16.55 3.11 18.32
CA VAL A 355 -17.50 2.07 18.66
C VAL A 355 -16.79 0.72 18.79
N LEU A 356 -17.42 -0.23 19.45
CA LEU A 356 -16.90 -1.58 19.55
C LEU A 356 -17.09 -2.34 18.25
N THR A 357 -16.15 -3.23 17.98
CA THR A 357 -16.18 -4.14 16.84
C THR A 357 -16.28 -5.59 17.33
N PRO A 358 -16.94 -6.51 16.59
CA PRO A 358 -16.89 -7.92 16.95
C PRO A 358 -15.44 -8.40 17.00
N ALA A 359 -14.99 -8.84 18.16
CA ALA A 359 -13.62 -9.26 18.38
C ALA A 359 -13.58 -10.57 19.15
N TYR A 360 -12.73 -11.49 18.71
CA TYR A 360 -12.49 -12.78 19.34
C TYR A 360 -10.98 -13.01 19.39
N ASP A 361 -10.42 -13.32 20.55
CA ASP A 361 -9.01 -13.67 20.69
C ASP A 361 -8.88 -14.93 21.55
N ILE A 362 -8.25 -15.97 21.01
CA ILE A 362 -8.05 -17.22 21.74
C ILE A 362 -7.21 -17.05 23.02
N MET A 363 -6.38 -16.00 23.05
CA MET A 363 -5.50 -15.67 24.16
C MET A 363 -6.23 -14.91 25.28
N ASP A 364 -7.47 -14.45 25.06
CA ASP A 364 -8.28 -13.81 26.09
C ASP A 364 -8.88 -14.88 27.03
N PRO A 365 -8.60 -14.83 28.34
CA PRO A 365 -9.17 -15.78 29.30
C PRO A 365 -10.69 -15.68 29.44
N ASN A 366 -11.30 -14.57 29.03
CA ASN A 366 -12.76 -14.34 29.07
C ASN A 366 -13.40 -14.38 27.69
N ARG A 367 -12.70 -14.93 26.67
CA ARG A 367 -13.12 -14.89 25.26
C ARG A 367 -14.56 -15.34 25.01
N ASP A 368 -15.04 -16.38 25.70
CA ASP A 368 -16.40 -16.89 25.48
C ASP A 368 -17.46 -15.87 25.84
N LYS A 369 -17.35 -15.31 27.05
CA LYS A 369 -18.28 -14.28 27.53
C LYS A 369 -18.16 -13.00 26.72
N HIS A 370 -16.94 -12.59 26.38
CA HIS A 370 -16.73 -11.41 25.54
C HIS A 370 -17.29 -11.61 24.14
N TRP A 371 -17.18 -12.81 23.57
CA TRP A 371 -17.71 -13.10 22.25
C TRP A 371 -19.23 -13.10 22.21
N ASP A 372 -19.88 -13.78 23.17
CA ASP A 372 -21.34 -13.81 23.27
C ASP A 372 -21.94 -12.40 23.37
N ASP A 373 -21.23 -11.49 24.04
CA ASP A 373 -21.56 -10.09 24.16
C ASP A 373 -21.27 -9.31 22.86
N LEU A 374 -20.01 -9.29 22.41
CA LEU A 374 -19.54 -8.49 21.27
C LEU A 374 -20.18 -8.89 19.94
N ARG A 375 -20.44 -10.17 19.69
CA ARG A 375 -21.09 -10.62 18.45
C ARG A 375 -22.51 -10.09 18.29
N VAL A 376 -23.16 -9.69 19.39
CA VAL A 376 -24.50 -9.11 19.39
C VAL A 376 -24.44 -7.58 19.43
N ARG A 377 -23.72 -6.99 20.39
CA ARG A 377 -23.80 -5.54 20.66
C ARG A 377 -22.84 -4.68 19.85
N ALA A 378 -21.72 -5.23 19.36
CA ALA A 378 -20.71 -4.43 18.69
C ALA A 378 -21.23 -3.97 17.33
N GLN A 379 -21.03 -2.69 17.01
CA GLN A 379 -21.60 -2.03 15.83
C GLN A 379 -20.66 -2.04 14.63
N GLY A 380 -19.36 -2.27 14.85
CA GLY A 380 -18.37 -2.32 13.77
C GLY A 380 -18.77 -3.33 12.69
N ILE A 381 -18.65 -2.91 11.43
CA ILE A 381 -19.01 -3.73 10.25
C ILE A 381 -17.89 -4.68 9.82
N TRP A 382 -16.72 -4.58 10.45
CA TRP A 382 -15.58 -5.49 10.31
C TRP A 382 -15.28 -6.16 11.65
N ALA A 383 -14.91 -7.43 11.64
CA ALA A 383 -14.52 -8.19 12.82
C ALA A 383 -13.00 -8.39 12.89
N ASP A 384 -12.50 -8.61 14.09
CA ASP A 384 -11.11 -9.00 14.36
C ASP A 384 -11.09 -10.34 15.09
N ILE A 385 -10.77 -11.40 14.35
CA ILE A 385 -10.85 -12.79 14.82
C ILE A 385 -9.44 -13.37 14.87
N ALA A 386 -8.91 -13.58 16.07
CA ALA A 386 -7.49 -13.81 16.30
C ALA A 386 -7.20 -15.14 17.01
N GLY A 387 -6.32 -15.92 16.40
CA GLY A 387 -5.62 -17.03 17.03
C GLY A 387 -4.38 -16.54 17.80
N GLN A 388 -3.51 -17.45 18.19
CA GLN A 388 -2.24 -17.10 18.82
C GLN A 388 -1.25 -16.49 17.80
N TYR A 389 -1.21 -17.03 16.58
CA TYR A 389 -0.23 -16.73 15.54
C TYR A 389 -0.84 -16.19 14.24
N ILE A 390 -2.16 -16.00 14.20
CA ILE A 390 -2.85 -15.45 13.03
C ILE A 390 -4.02 -14.57 13.46
N VAL A 391 -4.41 -13.62 12.61
CA VAL A 391 -5.60 -12.79 12.78
C VAL A 391 -6.28 -12.55 11.44
N PHE A 392 -7.61 -12.65 11.43
CA PHE A 392 -8.47 -12.42 10.28
C PHE A 392 -9.27 -11.14 10.48
N ASN A 393 -9.27 -10.28 9.47
CA ASN A 393 -10.19 -9.16 9.36
C ASN A 393 -11.23 -9.47 8.27
N LEU A 394 -12.46 -9.68 8.73
CA LEU A 394 -13.59 -10.17 7.95
C LEU A 394 -14.79 -9.23 8.12
N PRO A 395 -15.76 -9.19 7.20
CA PRO A 395 -17.05 -8.55 7.49
C PRO A 395 -17.67 -9.15 8.76
N SER A 396 -18.21 -8.30 9.63
CA SER A 396 -18.82 -8.74 10.89
C SER A 396 -19.94 -9.75 10.67
N GLN A 397 -20.73 -9.57 9.62
CA GLN A 397 -21.84 -10.47 9.28
C GLN A 397 -21.37 -11.91 9.01
N SER A 398 -20.14 -12.10 8.56
CA SER A 398 -19.55 -13.42 8.32
C SER A 398 -19.30 -14.22 9.59
N VAL A 399 -19.30 -13.59 10.77
CA VAL A 399 -18.85 -14.26 12.00
C VAL A 399 -19.86 -14.24 13.13
N ARG A 400 -20.85 -13.34 13.12
CA ARG A 400 -21.80 -13.17 14.25
C ARG A 400 -22.54 -14.44 14.67
N ASP A 401 -22.86 -15.30 13.70
CA ASP A 401 -23.60 -16.54 13.94
C ASP A 401 -22.70 -17.69 14.45
N LEU A 402 -21.37 -17.52 14.43
CA LEU A 402 -20.43 -18.51 14.93
C LEU A 402 -20.37 -18.45 16.46
N ASN A 403 -20.32 -19.62 17.10
CA ASN A 403 -20.03 -19.72 18.54
C ASN A 403 -18.52 -19.85 18.81
N SER A 404 -18.12 -19.68 20.07
CA SER A 404 -16.71 -19.76 20.47
C SER A 404 -16.05 -21.10 20.13
N ALA A 405 -16.78 -22.22 20.19
CA ALA A 405 -16.20 -23.53 19.88
C ALA A 405 -15.85 -23.66 18.39
N GLN A 406 -16.68 -23.12 17.50
CA GLN A 406 -16.39 -23.04 16.06
C GLN A 406 -15.18 -22.13 15.79
N LEU A 407 -15.12 -20.96 16.43
CA LEU A 407 -13.99 -20.05 16.31
C LEU A 407 -12.68 -20.66 16.84
N ASP A 408 -12.70 -21.26 18.03
CA ASP A 408 -11.54 -21.93 18.62
C ASP A 408 -11.00 -23.04 17.71
N ARG A 409 -11.89 -23.86 17.12
CA ARG A 409 -11.49 -24.94 16.22
C ARG A 409 -10.83 -24.39 14.95
N ALA A 410 -11.44 -23.40 14.30
CA ALA A 410 -10.89 -22.77 13.10
C ALA A 410 -9.55 -22.07 13.39
N LEU A 411 -9.47 -21.29 14.46
CA LEU A 411 -8.27 -20.53 14.81
C LEU A 411 -7.10 -21.44 15.20
N ARG A 412 -7.34 -22.53 15.93
CA ARG A 412 -6.30 -23.52 16.26
C ARG A 412 -5.78 -24.25 15.02
N PHE A 413 -6.65 -24.53 14.05
CA PHE A 413 -6.22 -25.06 12.76
C PHE A 413 -5.25 -24.09 12.07
N TRP A 414 -5.61 -22.81 11.96
CA TRP A 414 -4.75 -21.82 11.34
C TRP A 414 -3.45 -21.53 12.11
N ASP A 415 -3.49 -21.51 13.43
CA ASP A 415 -2.29 -21.43 14.27
C ASP A 415 -1.35 -22.61 13.98
N THR A 416 -1.91 -23.81 13.78
CA THR A 416 -1.15 -25.00 13.39
C THR A 416 -0.54 -24.84 12.00
N VAL A 417 -1.23 -24.22 11.05
CA VAL A 417 -0.70 -23.90 9.72
C VAL A 417 0.51 -22.97 9.82
N VAL A 418 0.41 -21.86 10.55
CA VAL A 418 1.51 -20.90 10.73
C VAL A 418 2.71 -21.58 11.41
N LEU A 419 2.48 -22.34 12.47
CA LEU A 419 3.53 -23.09 13.15
C LEU A 419 4.19 -24.13 12.23
N THR A 420 3.42 -24.82 11.40
CA THR A 420 3.92 -25.84 10.46
C THR A 420 4.83 -25.23 9.39
N HIS A 421 4.52 -24.02 8.93
CA HIS A 421 5.37 -23.27 8.00
C HIS A 421 6.69 -22.85 8.65
N HIS A 422 6.61 -22.32 9.87
CA HIS A 422 7.77 -21.95 10.68
C HIS A 422 8.64 -23.16 11.05
N ASP A 423 8.03 -24.31 11.36
CA ASP A 423 8.71 -25.58 11.61
C ASP A 423 9.38 -26.13 10.35
N LEU A 424 8.81 -25.96 9.15
CA LEU A 424 9.53 -26.33 7.93
C LEU A 424 10.77 -25.45 7.73
N ARG A 425 10.60 -24.13 7.87
CA ARG A 425 11.67 -23.14 7.63
C ARG A 425 12.78 -23.16 8.67
N GLY A 426 12.42 -23.20 9.96
CA GLY A 426 13.37 -23.11 11.06
C GLY A 426 13.39 -21.84 11.81
N THR A 427 12.21 -21.27 11.95
CA THR A 427 12.02 -20.04 12.70
C THR A 427 10.85 -20.21 13.64
N THR A 428 10.67 -19.23 14.52
CA THR A 428 9.49 -19.11 15.35
C THR A 428 8.68 -17.90 14.89
N PRO A 429 7.34 -17.92 15.03
CA PRO A 429 6.53 -16.74 14.77
C PRO A 429 6.98 -15.57 15.64
N VAL A 430 7.31 -14.44 15.01
CA VAL A 430 7.67 -13.17 15.65
C VAL A 430 6.55 -12.13 15.54
N ARG A 431 5.37 -12.53 15.10
CA ARG A 431 4.13 -11.74 15.10
C ARG A 431 3.00 -12.65 14.65
N ARG A 432 1.74 -12.21 14.83
CA ARG A 432 0.63 -12.81 14.12
C ARG A 432 0.78 -12.56 12.62
N GLU A 433 0.44 -13.54 11.79
CA GLU A 433 0.08 -13.29 10.40
C GLU A 433 -1.28 -12.58 10.35
N ARG A 434 -1.47 -11.66 9.41
CA ARG A 434 -2.72 -10.91 9.28
C ARG A 434 -3.29 -11.15 7.90
N ILE A 435 -4.54 -11.61 7.84
CA ILE A 435 -5.27 -11.81 6.60
C ILE A 435 -6.43 -10.81 6.54
N VAL A 436 -6.50 -10.06 5.46
CA VAL A 436 -7.53 -9.07 5.17
C VAL A 436 -8.26 -9.50 3.93
N CYS A 437 -9.59 -9.61 4.01
CA CYS A 437 -10.41 -9.82 2.82
C CYS A 437 -10.79 -8.47 2.21
N ASP A 438 -10.79 -8.36 0.89
CA ASP A 438 -11.01 -7.13 0.14
C ASP A 438 -11.91 -7.41 -1.08
N GLU A 439 -12.69 -6.43 -1.50
CA GLU A 439 -13.45 -6.47 -2.75
C GLU A 439 -12.50 -6.57 -3.95
N GLN A 440 -11.35 -5.87 -3.87
CA GLN A 440 -10.37 -5.80 -4.93
C GLN A 440 -8.94 -5.74 -4.37
N PRO A 441 -8.24 -6.89 -4.32
CA PRO A 441 -6.78 -6.93 -4.19
C PRO A 441 -6.11 -6.17 -5.33
N VAL A 442 -4.96 -5.53 -5.06
CA VAL A 442 -4.21 -4.75 -6.06
C VAL A 442 -3.65 -5.62 -7.19
N THR A 443 -3.36 -6.88 -6.90
CA THR A 443 -2.84 -7.85 -7.86
C THR A 443 -3.33 -9.25 -7.52
N GLY A 444 -3.53 -10.07 -8.56
CA GLY A 444 -3.97 -11.45 -8.42
C GLY A 444 -5.33 -11.59 -7.71
N TYR A 445 -5.63 -12.84 -7.33
CA TYR A 445 -6.79 -13.15 -6.48
C TYR A 445 -6.45 -13.02 -4.99
N MET A 446 -5.19 -13.22 -4.65
CA MET A 446 -4.62 -13.06 -3.32
C MET A 446 -3.15 -12.71 -3.49
N HIS A 447 -2.58 -12.01 -2.50
CA HIS A 447 -1.14 -11.77 -2.45
C HIS A 447 -0.63 -11.72 -1.03
N ALA A 448 0.63 -12.10 -0.88
CA ALA A 448 1.34 -12.10 0.38
C ALA A 448 1.72 -10.70 0.85
N GLY A 449 2.10 -10.61 2.11
CA GLY A 449 2.49 -9.37 2.74
C GLY A 449 2.16 -9.33 4.22
N TYR A 450 2.08 -8.11 4.74
CA TYR A 450 1.51 -7.84 6.05
C TYR A 450 0.63 -6.59 5.97
N PRO A 451 -0.67 -6.76 5.69
CA PRO A 451 -1.42 -8.03 5.63
C PRO A 451 -1.18 -8.87 4.37
N ILE A 452 -1.54 -10.15 4.45
CA ILE A 452 -1.95 -10.97 3.30
C ILE A 452 -3.34 -10.51 2.88
N VAL A 453 -3.55 -10.24 1.60
CA VAL A 453 -4.84 -9.75 1.07
C VAL A 453 -5.47 -10.83 0.19
N THR A 454 -6.79 -11.00 0.30
CA THR A 454 -7.56 -11.99 -0.45
C THR A 454 -8.97 -11.46 -0.74
N HIS A 455 -9.74 -12.11 -1.62
CA HIS A 455 -11.07 -11.63 -2.00
C HIS A 455 -12.15 -11.83 -0.92
N LEU A 456 -13.24 -11.06 -0.99
CA LEU A 456 -14.39 -11.16 -0.06
C LEU A 456 -15.25 -12.43 -0.23
N ASP A 457 -15.13 -13.15 -1.34
CA ASP A 457 -15.91 -14.36 -1.63
C ASP A 457 -15.62 -15.52 -0.67
N ILE A 458 -14.44 -15.55 -0.04
CA ILE A 458 -14.07 -16.54 0.98
C ILE A 458 -14.53 -16.18 2.39
N THR A 459 -15.40 -15.17 2.51
CA THR A 459 -15.98 -14.71 3.78
C THR A 459 -17.42 -15.14 4.01
N ASP A 460 -18.08 -15.79 3.03
CA ASP A 460 -19.47 -16.27 3.20
C ASP A 460 -19.51 -17.56 4.05
N PRO A 461 -20.14 -17.56 5.24
CA PRO A 461 -20.24 -18.74 6.11
C PRO A 461 -20.93 -19.95 5.49
N LYS A 462 -21.67 -19.76 4.39
CA LYS A 462 -22.34 -20.84 3.64
C LYS A 462 -21.43 -21.48 2.59
N SER A 463 -20.31 -20.85 2.26
CA SER A 463 -19.34 -21.36 1.30
C SER A 463 -18.48 -22.48 1.90
N GLU A 464 -18.16 -23.50 1.10
CA GLU A 464 -17.13 -24.46 1.49
C GLU A 464 -15.73 -23.83 1.57
N TYR A 465 -15.53 -22.70 0.89
CA TYR A 465 -14.30 -21.91 0.92
C TYR A 465 -14.31 -20.84 2.01
N PHE A 466 -15.21 -20.91 2.99
CA PHE A 466 -15.18 -19.96 4.10
C PHE A 466 -13.93 -20.15 4.96
N LEU A 467 -13.19 -19.07 5.21
CA LEU A 467 -11.95 -19.08 5.99
C LEU A 467 -12.07 -19.69 7.40
N LEU A 468 -13.27 -19.73 8.00
CA LEU A 468 -13.46 -20.29 9.34
C LEU A 468 -14.28 -21.60 9.34
N ASN A 469 -14.43 -22.26 8.19
CA ASN A 469 -15.14 -23.54 8.07
C ASN A 469 -14.24 -24.72 8.45
N SER A 470 -14.12 -25.00 9.76
CA SER A 470 -13.22 -26.05 10.28
C SER A 470 -13.48 -27.44 9.69
N ASP A 471 -14.74 -27.79 9.39
CA ASP A 471 -15.10 -29.12 8.86
C ASP A 471 -14.53 -29.38 7.47
N ILE A 472 -14.39 -28.32 6.66
CA ILE A 472 -13.77 -28.38 5.34
C ILE A 472 -12.25 -28.20 5.44
N LEU A 473 -11.78 -27.23 6.23
CA LEU A 473 -10.35 -26.95 6.41
C LEU A 473 -9.55 -28.18 6.83
N GLU A 474 -10.02 -28.94 7.81
CA GLU A 474 -9.32 -30.14 8.30
C GLU A 474 -9.24 -31.26 7.27
N LYS A 475 -10.17 -31.31 6.31
CA LYS A 475 -10.27 -32.38 5.30
C LYS A 475 -9.61 -32.02 3.98
N LYS A 476 -9.76 -30.77 3.54
CA LYS A 476 -9.35 -30.30 2.21
C LYS A 476 -8.21 -29.28 2.26
N GLY A 477 -7.92 -28.70 3.42
CA GLY A 477 -7.01 -27.57 3.56
C GLY A 477 -7.49 -26.33 2.80
N PHE A 478 -6.60 -25.35 2.67
CA PHE A 478 -6.84 -24.13 1.91
C PHE A 478 -5.57 -23.72 1.16
N TRP A 479 -5.36 -24.34 -0.01
CA TRP A 479 -4.13 -24.21 -0.78
C TRP A 479 -3.66 -22.76 -0.98
N GLY A 480 -4.58 -21.88 -1.41
CA GLY A 480 -4.25 -20.47 -1.68
C GLY A 480 -3.72 -19.74 -0.44
N VAL A 481 -4.41 -19.82 0.70
CA VAL A 481 -3.93 -19.15 1.92
C VAL A 481 -2.63 -19.78 2.44
N PHE A 482 -2.45 -21.11 2.29
CA PHE A 482 -1.19 -21.76 2.67
C PHE A 482 -0.03 -21.25 1.79
N HIS A 483 -0.30 -21.06 0.50
CA HIS A 483 0.63 -20.47 -0.45
C HIS A 483 1.03 -19.03 -0.05
N GLU A 484 0.08 -18.15 0.28
CA GLU A 484 0.42 -16.78 0.70
C GLU A 484 1.21 -16.73 2.03
N ILE A 485 0.89 -17.59 2.99
CA ILE A 485 1.70 -17.74 4.21
C ILE A 485 3.10 -18.26 3.87
N GLY A 486 3.21 -19.16 2.88
CA GLY A 486 4.47 -19.67 2.35
C GLY A 486 5.37 -18.58 1.77
N HIS A 487 4.82 -17.58 1.09
CA HIS A 487 5.62 -16.46 0.58
C HIS A 487 6.33 -15.71 1.72
N ASN A 488 5.67 -15.53 2.87
CA ASN A 488 6.30 -14.93 4.06
C ASN A 488 7.46 -15.78 4.64
N MET A 489 7.54 -17.06 4.26
CA MET A 489 8.64 -17.96 4.63
C MET A 489 9.82 -17.92 3.66
N GLN A 490 9.63 -17.55 2.39
CA GLN A 490 10.69 -17.56 1.39
C GLN A 490 11.88 -16.67 1.76
N ARG A 491 13.07 -17.07 1.29
CA ARG A 491 14.29 -16.26 1.38
C ARG A 491 14.99 -16.23 0.04
N ASP A 492 15.65 -15.11 -0.23
CA ASP A 492 16.33 -14.86 -1.50
C ASP A 492 17.39 -15.92 -1.80
N TRP A 493 18.09 -16.43 -0.77
CA TRP A 493 19.19 -17.37 -0.92
C TRP A 493 18.79 -18.81 -1.26
N TRP A 494 17.49 -19.16 -1.30
CA TRP A 494 17.02 -20.42 -1.89
C TRP A 494 15.90 -20.24 -2.92
N THR A 495 15.41 -19.01 -3.10
CA THR A 495 14.35 -18.69 -4.06
C THR A 495 14.97 -18.19 -5.35
N PHE A 496 14.80 -18.95 -6.42
CA PHE A 496 15.27 -18.58 -7.75
C PHE A 496 14.34 -17.52 -8.34
N SER A 497 14.86 -16.60 -9.16
CA SER A 497 14.07 -15.47 -9.70
C SER A 497 12.80 -15.92 -10.44
N PHE A 498 12.87 -17.04 -11.14
CA PHE A 498 11.76 -17.64 -11.90
C PHE A 498 10.92 -18.64 -11.09
N ALA A 499 11.30 -18.94 -9.84
CA ALA A 499 10.70 -20.01 -9.04
C ALA A 499 9.99 -19.49 -7.78
N VAL A 500 9.69 -18.18 -7.73
CA VAL A 500 8.95 -17.56 -6.61
C VAL A 500 7.63 -18.30 -6.37
N GLU A 501 6.86 -18.56 -7.42
CA GLU A 501 5.59 -19.32 -7.39
C GLU A 501 5.77 -20.85 -7.25
N VAL A 502 7.01 -21.35 -7.20
CA VAL A 502 7.30 -22.79 -7.12
C VAL A 502 7.83 -23.13 -5.73
N THR A 503 8.87 -22.45 -5.25
CA THR A 503 9.48 -22.78 -3.96
C THR A 503 8.55 -22.44 -2.78
N VAL A 504 7.64 -21.48 -2.94
CA VAL A 504 6.56 -21.20 -1.99
C VAL A 504 5.70 -22.45 -1.75
N ASN A 505 5.40 -23.21 -2.80
CA ASN A 505 4.54 -24.38 -2.71
C ASN A 505 5.18 -25.57 -1.99
N ILE A 506 6.49 -25.53 -1.69
CA ILE A 506 7.12 -26.50 -0.78
C ILE A 506 6.46 -26.42 0.60
N PHE A 507 6.17 -25.20 1.07
CA PHE A 507 5.48 -24.97 2.34
C PHE A 507 4.01 -25.39 2.28
N SER A 508 3.31 -25.07 1.19
CA SER A 508 1.92 -25.49 0.96
C SER A 508 1.79 -27.01 0.96
N LEU A 509 2.64 -27.72 0.20
CA LEU A 509 2.67 -29.19 0.15
C LEU A 509 2.93 -29.79 1.53
N HIS A 510 3.90 -29.25 2.28
CA HIS A 510 4.18 -29.71 3.63
C HIS A 510 2.97 -29.57 4.54
N ALA A 511 2.33 -28.40 4.56
CA ALA A 511 1.14 -28.16 5.38
C ALA A 511 -0.03 -29.07 4.98
N MET A 512 -0.27 -29.26 3.68
CA MET A 512 -1.31 -30.19 3.19
C MET A 512 -1.06 -31.63 3.66
N ASP A 513 0.19 -32.10 3.60
CA ASP A 513 0.54 -33.46 4.00
C ASP A 513 0.45 -33.65 5.51
N VAL A 514 1.09 -32.78 6.30
CA VAL A 514 1.21 -33.02 7.74
C VAL A 514 -0.05 -32.64 8.52
N ILE A 515 -0.83 -31.66 8.05
CA ILE A 515 -2.06 -31.19 8.72
C ILE A 515 -3.27 -31.92 8.14
N CYS A 516 -3.46 -31.86 6.82
CA CYS A 516 -4.67 -32.37 6.15
C CYS A 516 -4.56 -33.84 5.73
N LYS A 517 -3.38 -34.47 5.90
CA LYS A 517 -3.10 -35.85 5.48
C LYS A 517 -3.30 -36.09 3.98
N ILE A 518 -3.12 -35.04 3.18
CA ILE A 518 -3.16 -35.10 1.72
C ILE A 518 -1.72 -35.11 1.22
N GLN A 519 -1.28 -36.27 0.74
CA GLN A 519 0.09 -36.44 0.29
C GLN A 519 0.37 -35.53 -0.92
N PRO A 520 1.58 -34.96 -1.06
CA PRO A 520 1.91 -34.00 -2.10
C PRO A 520 1.49 -34.42 -3.51
N TRP A 521 1.67 -35.69 -3.86
CA TRP A 521 1.45 -36.22 -5.21
C TRP A 521 -0.01 -36.58 -5.55
N ILE A 522 -0.90 -36.68 -4.56
CA ILE A 522 -2.35 -36.89 -4.79
C ILE A 522 -3.16 -35.61 -4.62
N HIS A 523 -2.50 -34.50 -4.31
CA HIS A 523 -3.19 -33.22 -4.19
C HIS A 523 -3.72 -32.83 -5.57
N SER A 524 -5.01 -32.46 -5.66
CA SER A 524 -5.70 -32.17 -6.93
C SER A 524 -4.97 -31.13 -7.79
N TRP A 525 -4.33 -30.13 -7.16
CA TRP A 525 -3.54 -29.12 -7.85
C TRP A 525 -2.35 -29.69 -8.66
N LEU A 526 -1.76 -30.80 -8.18
CA LEU A 526 -0.68 -31.52 -8.86
C LEU A 526 -1.19 -32.67 -9.71
N GLU A 527 -2.25 -33.37 -9.30
CA GLU A 527 -2.82 -34.51 -10.03
C GLU A 527 -3.13 -34.15 -11.50
N ASP A 528 -3.80 -33.01 -11.73
CA ASP A 528 -4.13 -32.50 -13.06
C ASP A 528 -2.90 -32.11 -13.92
N LYS A 529 -1.69 -32.14 -13.35
CA LYS A 529 -0.43 -31.77 -14.02
C LYS A 529 0.45 -32.97 -14.33
N ILE A 530 0.12 -34.17 -13.85
CA ILE A 530 0.95 -35.39 -14.02
C ILE A 530 1.20 -35.68 -15.50
N ASP A 531 0.16 -35.67 -16.34
CA ASP A 531 0.30 -35.98 -17.76
C ASP A 531 1.18 -34.97 -18.49
N LYS A 532 1.05 -33.68 -18.16
CA LYS A 532 1.91 -32.62 -18.70
C LYS A 532 3.36 -32.80 -18.26
N ALA A 533 3.60 -33.18 -17.00
CA ALA A 533 4.95 -33.46 -16.51
C ALA A 533 5.57 -34.65 -17.23
N LYS A 534 4.82 -35.76 -17.40
CA LYS A 534 5.27 -36.94 -18.15
C LYS A 534 5.58 -36.61 -19.61
N GLU A 535 4.74 -35.80 -20.26
CA GLU A 535 4.99 -35.34 -21.62
C GLU A 535 6.29 -34.51 -21.72
N SER A 536 6.52 -33.60 -20.77
CA SER A 536 7.75 -32.79 -20.71
C SER A 536 8.99 -33.66 -20.52
N ILE A 537 8.91 -34.67 -19.66
CA ILE A 537 9.98 -35.66 -19.44
C ILE A 537 10.29 -36.45 -20.72
N LYS A 538 9.26 -36.97 -21.43
CA LYS A 538 9.46 -37.74 -22.67
C LYS A 538 10.18 -36.94 -23.74
N LYS A 539 9.85 -35.64 -23.85
CA LYS A 539 10.40 -34.76 -24.88
C LYS A 539 11.83 -34.30 -24.59
N GLY A 540 12.40 -34.61 -23.42
CA GLY A 540 13.75 -34.18 -23.07
C GLY A 540 13.91 -32.67 -22.98
N LYS A 541 12.81 -31.95 -22.71
CA LYS A 541 12.72 -30.50 -22.90
C LYS A 541 13.73 -29.75 -22.01
N PRO A 542 14.35 -28.66 -22.52
CA PRO A 542 15.29 -27.84 -21.75
C PRO A 542 14.62 -27.16 -20.55
N PHE A 543 15.46 -26.73 -19.59
CA PHE A 543 15.07 -25.98 -18.39
C PHE A 543 14.09 -24.82 -18.64
N ASP A 544 14.14 -24.19 -19.82
CA ASP A 544 13.27 -23.08 -20.19
C ASP A 544 11.80 -23.45 -20.28
N GLU A 545 11.47 -24.69 -20.63
CA GLU A 545 10.09 -25.17 -20.62
C GLU A 545 9.65 -25.66 -19.25
N TRP A 546 10.59 -26.16 -18.44
CA TRP A 546 10.35 -26.46 -17.03
C TRP A 546 9.93 -25.20 -16.25
N LYS A 547 10.49 -24.03 -16.57
CA LYS A 547 10.13 -22.73 -15.97
C LYS A 547 8.73 -22.23 -16.36
N ALA A 548 8.14 -22.73 -17.45
CA ALA A 548 6.91 -22.18 -18.00
C ALA A 548 5.63 -22.58 -17.24
N THR A 549 5.69 -23.58 -16.35
CA THR A 549 4.50 -24.03 -15.58
C THR A 549 4.87 -24.45 -14.16
N ALA A 550 4.50 -23.62 -13.17
CA ALA A 550 4.82 -23.86 -11.76
C ALA A 550 4.41 -25.27 -11.25
N GLY A 551 3.27 -25.79 -11.72
CA GLY A 551 2.82 -27.15 -11.38
C GLY A 551 3.73 -28.27 -11.90
N VAL A 552 4.33 -28.11 -13.08
CA VAL A 552 5.35 -29.06 -13.58
C VAL A 552 6.64 -28.92 -12.79
N SER A 553 7.03 -27.67 -12.49
CA SER A 553 8.25 -27.37 -11.73
C SER A 553 8.21 -27.93 -10.31
N LEU A 554 7.03 -27.99 -9.70
CA LEU A 554 6.85 -28.42 -8.31
C LEU A 554 7.11 -29.92 -8.10
N PHE A 555 6.98 -30.76 -9.14
CA PHE A 555 7.10 -32.22 -8.99
C PHE A 555 8.47 -32.69 -8.48
N ILE A 556 9.58 -32.03 -8.85
CA ILE A 556 10.89 -32.41 -8.32
C ILE A 556 10.94 -32.23 -6.80
N TYR A 557 10.32 -31.17 -6.27
CA TYR A 557 10.27 -30.93 -4.83
C TYR A 557 9.32 -31.92 -4.13
N ALA A 558 8.17 -32.23 -4.73
CA ALA A 558 7.29 -33.28 -4.23
C ALA A 558 7.99 -34.66 -4.22
N GLN A 559 8.80 -34.95 -5.24
CA GLN A 559 9.56 -36.20 -5.36
C GLN A 559 10.66 -36.29 -4.30
N LEU A 560 11.38 -35.20 -4.02
CA LEU A 560 12.34 -35.13 -2.92
C LEU A 560 11.65 -35.36 -1.56
N ALA A 561 10.47 -34.79 -1.34
CA ALA A 561 9.71 -34.99 -0.10
C ALA A 561 9.23 -36.44 0.03
N ARG A 562 8.81 -37.07 -1.07
CA ARG A 562 8.40 -38.48 -1.09
C ARG A 562 9.57 -39.43 -0.82
N GLU A 563 10.73 -39.19 -1.43
CA GLU A 563 11.88 -40.10 -1.33
C GLU A 563 12.64 -39.95 0.00
N PHE A 564 12.82 -38.72 0.48
CA PHE A 564 13.68 -38.44 1.63
C PHE A 564 12.91 -37.94 2.86
N GLY A 565 11.63 -37.59 2.72
CA GLY A 565 10.80 -37.10 3.81
C GLY A 565 11.04 -35.63 4.16
N TRP A 566 10.08 -35.04 4.90
CA TRP A 566 10.13 -33.63 5.30
C TRP A 566 11.25 -33.29 6.28
N ASN A 567 11.81 -34.27 7.00
CA ASN A 567 12.95 -34.04 7.89
C ASN A 567 14.20 -33.60 7.11
N SER A 568 14.39 -34.09 5.88
CA SER A 568 15.47 -33.63 5.01
C SER A 568 15.28 -32.18 4.60
N TYR A 569 14.05 -31.76 4.27
CA TYR A 569 13.74 -30.35 4.01
C TYR A 569 14.00 -29.46 5.21
N LYS A 570 13.58 -29.90 6.41
CA LYS A 570 13.84 -29.17 7.65
C LYS A 570 15.33 -28.96 7.85
N ALA A 571 16.14 -30.01 7.70
CA ALA A 571 17.59 -29.95 7.83
C ALA A 571 18.23 -28.98 6.81
N VAL A 572 17.81 -29.05 5.55
CA VAL A 572 18.23 -28.11 4.50
C VAL A 572 17.90 -26.67 4.88
N PHE A 573 16.64 -26.37 5.21
CA PHE A 573 16.24 -25.00 5.56
C PHE A 573 16.92 -24.49 6.83
N ARG A 574 17.17 -25.35 7.84
CA ARG A 574 17.97 -24.98 9.01
C ARG A 574 19.37 -24.56 8.61
N GLN A 575 20.05 -25.35 7.78
CA GLN A 575 21.38 -25.00 7.30
C GLN A 575 21.38 -23.66 6.56
N TYR A 576 20.36 -23.38 5.73
CA TYR A 576 20.23 -22.07 5.07
C TYR A 576 20.00 -20.92 6.07
N GLU A 577 19.15 -21.10 7.09
CA GLU A 577 18.92 -20.07 8.12
C GLU A 577 20.14 -19.85 9.02
N GLU A 578 20.95 -20.88 9.24
CA GLU A 578 22.21 -20.81 9.99
C GLU A 578 23.30 -20.10 9.18
N THR A 579 23.49 -20.51 7.92
CA THR A 579 24.61 -20.06 7.09
C THR A 579 24.33 -18.76 6.34
N LYS A 580 23.06 -18.49 5.99
CA LYS A 580 22.59 -17.32 5.22
C LYS A 580 23.53 -17.01 4.04
N PRO A 581 23.69 -17.96 3.11
CA PRO A 581 24.73 -17.85 2.10
C PRO A 581 24.48 -16.66 1.19
N ASN A 582 25.54 -15.94 0.85
CA ASN A 582 25.47 -14.81 -0.08
C ASN A 582 25.56 -15.32 -1.52
N LEU A 583 24.42 -15.62 -2.13
CA LEU A 583 24.30 -16.15 -3.49
C LEU A 583 23.74 -15.06 -4.40
N THR A 584 24.47 -14.71 -5.45
CA THR A 584 24.23 -13.53 -6.27
C THR A 584 23.58 -13.84 -7.62
N SER A 585 23.60 -15.11 -8.04
CA SER A 585 22.96 -15.57 -9.29
C SER A 585 22.04 -16.78 -9.09
N ASP A 586 21.10 -16.99 -10.00
CA ASP A 586 20.24 -18.19 -9.97
C ASP A 586 21.05 -19.48 -10.15
N GLN A 587 22.13 -19.47 -10.93
CA GLN A 587 22.99 -20.64 -11.09
C GLN A 587 23.66 -21.02 -9.77
N GLU A 588 24.19 -20.05 -9.03
CA GLU A 588 24.76 -20.28 -7.69
C GLU A 588 23.71 -20.85 -6.72
N LYS A 589 22.47 -20.34 -6.78
CA LYS A 589 21.37 -20.85 -5.94
C LYS A 589 20.98 -22.29 -6.30
N ILE A 590 20.93 -22.63 -7.59
CA ILE A 590 20.64 -24.00 -8.06
C ILE A 590 21.73 -24.97 -7.56
N ASP A 591 22.99 -24.64 -7.83
CA ASP A 591 24.13 -25.48 -7.45
C ASP A 591 24.21 -25.66 -5.93
N HIS A 592 23.98 -24.58 -5.17
CA HIS A 592 23.96 -24.63 -3.72
C HIS A 592 22.78 -25.45 -3.19
N TRP A 593 21.59 -25.34 -3.78
CA TRP A 593 20.44 -26.15 -3.40
C TRP A 593 20.73 -27.65 -3.59
N ILE A 594 21.24 -28.04 -4.76
CA ILE A 594 21.56 -29.43 -5.09
C ILE A 594 22.64 -29.96 -4.15
N THR A 595 23.71 -29.19 -3.92
CA THR A 595 24.82 -29.56 -3.04
C THR A 595 24.37 -29.73 -1.60
N THR A 596 23.69 -28.72 -1.05
CA THR A 596 23.18 -28.74 0.33
C THR A 596 22.21 -29.89 0.53
N PHE A 597 21.25 -30.08 -0.37
CA PHE A 597 20.28 -31.19 -0.23
C PHE A 597 20.98 -32.56 -0.35
N SER A 598 21.91 -32.73 -1.30
CA SER A 598 22.66 -33.98 -1.48
C SER A 598 23.44 -34.36 -0.24
N HIS A 599 24.13 -33.41 0.39
CA HIS A 599 24.83 -33.65 1.65
C HIS A 599 23.88 -33.99 2.80
N GLN A 600 22.73 -33.32 2.89
CA GLN A 600 21.75 -33.58 3.95
C GLN A 600 21.10 -34.98 3.84
N VAL A 601 20.93 -35.50 2.62
CA VAL A 601 20.38 -36.85 2.41
C VAL A 601 21.43 -37.95 2.27
N GLY A 602 22.71 -37.58 2.10
CA GLY A 602 23.81 -38.52 1.91
C GLY A 602 23.82 -39.21 0.54
N PHE A 603 23.14 -38.64 -0.46
CA PHE A 603 23.07 -39.16 -1.83
C PHE A 603 23.36 -38.07 -2.85
N ASN A 604 24.00 -38.44 -3.95
CA ASN A 604 24.22 -37.55 -5.08
C ASN A 604 22.90 -37.34 -5.85
N LEU A 605 22.34 -36.12 -5.78
CA LEU A 605 21.08 -35.77 -6.47
C LEU A 605 21.28 -35.24 -7.89
N VAL A 606 22.52 -35.08 -8.37
CA VAL A 606 22.79 -34.58 -9.73
C VAL A 606 22.02 -35.35 -10.81
N PRO A 607 21.95 -36.69 -10.82
CA PRO A 607 21.16 -37.43 -11.80
C PRO A 607 19.68 -37.05 -11.82
N LEU A 608 19.09 -36.82 -10.64
CA LEU A 608 17.68 -36.45 -10.51
C LEU A 608 17.42 -35.05 -11.08
N PHE A 609 18.27 -34.08 -10.73
CA PHE A 609 18.13 -32.72 -11.24
C PHE A 609 18.41 -32.64 -12.75
N LYS A 610 19.37 -33.43 -13.28
CA LYS A 610 19.58 -33.57 -14.74
C LYS A 610 18.38 -34.19 -15.45
N PHE A 611 17.75 -35.19 -14.85
CA PHE A 611 16.54 -35.81 -15.38
C PHE A 611 15.42 -34.76 -15.56
N TRP A 612 15.26 -33.86 -14.59
CA TRP A 612 14.33 -32.73 -14.65
C TRP A 612 14.84 -31.53 -15.48
N GLY A 613 16.04 -31.61 -16.05
CA GLY A 613 16.58 -30.63 -16.99
C GLY A 613 17.26 -29.41 -16.36
N PHE A 614 17.62 -29.45 -15.08
CA PHE A 614 18.32 -28.33 -14.43
C PHE A 614 19.72 -28.10 -15.01
N PRO A 615 20.17 -26.83 -15.14
CA PRO A 615 21.56 -26.52 -15.42
C PRO A 615 22.39 -26.73 -14.14
N ILE A 616 23.43 -27.56 -14.23
CA ILE A 616 24.29 -27.90 -13.09
C ILE A 616 25.73 -27.63 -13.49
N SER A 617 26.47 -26.89 -12.66
CA SER A 617 27.89 -26.64 -12.92
C SER A 617 28.73 -27.91 -12.78
N GLN A 618 29.84 -27.97 -13.54
CA GLN A 618 30.78 -29.09 -13.45
C GLN A 618 31.36 -29.23 -12.03
N SER A 619 31.60 -28.13 -11.32
CA SER A 619 32.06 -28.16 -9.93
C SER A 619 31.08 -28.86 -8.99
N THR A 620 29.77 -28.71 -9.20
CA THR A 620 28.75 -29.41 -8.42
C THR A 620 28.74 -30.91 -8.74
N VAL A 621 28.91 -31.27 -10.01
CA VAL A 621 29.02 -32.67 -10.44
C VAL A 621 30.25 -33.34 -9.80
N ASP A 622 31.41 -32.69 -9.88
CA ASP A 622 32.66 -33.23 -9.35
C ASP A 622 32.63 -33.29 -7.81
N GLY A 623 32.07 -32.27 -7.16
CA GLY A 623 31.99 -32.19 -5.69
C GLY A 623 31.07 -33.21 -5.04
N LEU A 624 30.14 -33.81 -5.79
CA LEU A 624 29.18 -34.81 -5.30
C LEU A 624 29.48 -36.23 -5.81
N HIS A 625 30.55 -36.43 -6.59
CA HIS A 625 30.89 -37.71 -7.21
C HIS A 625 31.06 -38.86 -6.19
N ASP A 626 31.56 -38.57 -4.99
CA ASP A 626 31.83 -39.59 -3.97
C ASP A 626 30.58 -40.01 -3.19
N LEU A 627 29.45 -39.30 -3.32
CA LEU A 627 28.19 -39.70 -2.71
C LEU A 627 27.50 -40.78 -3.54
N PRO A 628 26.89 -41.80 -2.91
CA PRO A 628 26.15 -42.83 -3.64
C PRO A 628 24.96 -42.21 -4.39
N ILE A 629 24.63 -42.76 -5.54
CA ILE A 629 23.41 -42.39 -6.27
C ILE A 629 22.27 -43.30 -5.81
N ARG A 630 21.15 -42.69 -5.43
CA ARG A 630 19.95 -43.40 -4.98
C ARG A 630 19.20 -43.94 -6.19
N GLN A 631 18.82 -45.21 -6.21
CA GLN A 631 17.92 -45.71 -7.26
C GLN A 631 16.47 -45.32 -6.94
N ILE A 632 15.90 -44.39 -7.71
CA ILE A 632 14.49 -44.00 -7.63
C ILE A 632 13.70 -44.72 -8.72
N SER A 633 12.60 -45.37 -8.35
CA SER A 633 11.70 -46.05 -9.31
C SER A 633 10.27 -45.59 -9.11
N ASP A 634 9.93 -44.51 -9.79
CA ASP A 634 8.60 -43.93 -9.73
C ASP A 634 8.00 -43.65 -11.11
N GLU A 635 6.77 -43.16 -11.14
CA GLU A 635 6.01 -42.93 -12.36
C GLU A 635 6.69 -41.93 -13.32
N PHE A 636 7.55 -41.04 -12.82
CA PHE A 636 8.30 -40.08 -13.63
C PHE A 636 9.55 -40.74 -14.20
N ILE A 637 10.36 -41.39 -13.36
CA ILE A 637 11.56 -42.10 -13.83
C ILE A 637 11.19 -43.20 -14.82
N GLN A 638 10.11 -43.95 -14.57
CA GLN A 638 9.60 -44.99 -15.48
C GLN A 638 9.11 -44.42 -16.83
N THR A 639 8.81 -43.13 -16.90
CA THR A 639 8.41 -42.48 -18.15
C THR A 639 9.57 -42.30 -19.12
N ALA A 640 10.80 -42.16 -18.63
CA ALA A 640 12.01 -42.05 -19.45
C ALA A 640 13.25 -42.58 -18.69
N PRO A 641 13.33 -43.90 -18.45
CA PRO A 641 14.36 -44.49 -17.59
C PRO A 641 15.77 -44.22 -18.10
N ASP A 642 15.97 -44.19 -19.41
CA ASP A 642 17.27 -43.92 -20.06
C ASP A 642 17.84 -42.53 -19.75
N ARG A 643 16.99 -41.58 -19.29
CA ARG A 643 17.41 -40.22 -18.90
C ARG A 643 17.90 -40.16 -17.45
N TYR A 644 17.62 -41.17 -16.64
CA TYR A 644 18.06 -41.24 -15.25
C TYR A 644 19.30 -42.12 -15.15
N GLN A 645 20.45 -41.51 -15.36
CA GLN A 645 21.74 -42.20 -15.36
C GLN A 645 22.26 -42.36 -13.93
N LEU A 646 22.36 -43.61 -13.49
CA LEU A 646 22.90 -43.99 -12.17
C LEU A 646 24.42 -43.90 -12.09
#